data_AF-A0A512J0Y0-F1
#
_entry.id   AF-A0A512J0Y0-F1
#
_cell.length_a   1.000
_cell.length_b   1.000
_cell.length_c   1.000
_cell.angle_alpha   90.00
_cell.angle_beta   90.00
_cell.angle_gamma   90.00
#
_symmetry.space_group_name_H-M   'P 1'
#
loop_
_entity.id
_entity.type
_entity.pdbx_description
1 polymer ?
#
loop_
_entity_poly.entity_id
_entity_poly.type
_entity_poly.pdbx_seq_one_letter_code
_entity_poly.pdbx_strand_id
1 'polypeptide(L)'
;MASIEQDLPLSPLDESDERAPGAFFLTARDLAGLRNLVEGRRAYADDDDTDGAAGTRDLLGTGNNHAHPDRGSAEQPFIRLTEAHYGAPEAATGNRALNPLYDGLDARAISNILGHQEAGLPKAGKDANIFFMAFGQYFDHGLDFLPKGGNGTIQIGGPGSGRAPGTDNPADLTRGTVSGTDAEGVPQHLNMTSPYVDQNQAYGSTALVGQFLRESDGARGFGAKLLAGGIDPSDPGFRLLPTLRELIEHHWNADTLFRAGSLPGGAMSFRDYYSAYALPSGATGSLFDEATGAFDPDVLNGLVSNFMGSGHPLLLDTNPYMNLLDHYVAGDGRANENVSLTAMHTIWARNHNFHVETLEAAGFAGSPEAVFEAAKMINEAEYQRVVFDEFADMLIGGIRGTGSHGHAGYNPEAEASISHEFAAAVYRVGHSLIGQTLTILNPDGTTRDVPLFDAFLNPTNDPGAFAGPLPRGYVPQPGFEQIGAGAVLGGIVGQAAEEVDFNIVDAVRNDLVRINADLFAFNVARGRDVGLGSLNQVRMDLAGSQDPYVREAVDFAGRANLTPYASWEDFQDRNGLSDAVIAQFRQAYPDLVLREPAALAAFEAANPDIALRDGPDGAKVVKGIDRVDLWVGGLAERHVNDGLVGETFWVVLHEQFDRLQEADRFYYLDRFDNFDFYEDFVDGQNFSDIVARNTSLRNLPEHIFRSADGEDDIHIGAPGDGDPYAGQPQMHHRGHFGEVSHKVHSAAGEVHLLYDAVLDRDGDVGGQQSWTQARKDGMSLRDMAEGFLDSEEGRGHHGMDDDRAFVEGLYRIALGREGEAGGVAYWTDAIEDGMSRADVVLGFAFSQENLQDLRIEFEHGVFTADADASDAARLYHGLLDRAPDARGLDAWTGAMKAGLSDIAAAERFLDSAEYRARYANLSDEDFVDCLYENALGRHAEEAGLASWMRALEDGASRAAVAVGIALSPEAENHLMPRIEEGWHLA
;
A
#
# COMPACT_ATOMS: atom_id res chain seq x y z
N MET A 1 23.04 44.58 -17.63
CA MET A 1 22.67 45.01 -19.00
C MET A 1 23.01 43.89 -19.95
N ALA A 2 22.09 43.64 -20.91
CA ALA A 2 22.02 42.57 -21.90
C ALA A 2 21.43 41.24 -21.40
N SER A 3 20.14 41.10 -21.73
CA SER A 3 19.26 39.93 -21.72
C SER A 3 19.73 38.81 -22.64
N ILE A 4 19.51 37.57 -22.25
CA ILE A 4 19.08 36.48 -23.14
C ILE A 4 18.03 35.69 -22.38
N GLU A 5 16.77 36.12 -22.51
CA GLU A 5 15.59 35.26 -22.39
C GLU A 5 15.59 34.35 -23.63
N GLN A 6 15.61 33.05 -23.41
CA GLN A 6 15.05 32.09 -24.36
C GLN A 6 14.12 31.17 -23.57
N ASP A 7 12.90 31.66 -23.38
CA ASP A 7 11.73 30.80 -23.25
C ASP A 7 11.66 29.94 -24.53
N LEU A 8 11.91 28.65 -24.39
CA LEU A 8 11.43 27.68 -25.37
C LEU A 8 9.95 27.42 -25.02
N PRO A 9 9.00 27.74 -25.92
CA PRO A 9 7.62 27.37 -25.70
C PRO A 9 7.55 25.83 -25.77
N LEU A 10 7.00 25.22 -24.73
CA LEU A 10 6.43 23.87 -24.85
C LEU A 10 5.45 23.90 -26.02
N SER A 11 5.67 23.02 -26.98
CA SER A 11 4.78 22.82 -28.13
C SER A 11 3.36 22.54 -27.62
N PRO A 12 2.30 22.98 -28.33
CA PRO A 12 0.98 22.39 -28.12
C PRO A 12 1.12 20.87 -28.29
N LEU A 13 0.54 20.13 -27.35
CA LEU A 13 0.45 18.67 -27.34
C LEU A 13 -0.01 18.22 -28.74
N ASP A 14 0.84 17.47 -29.43
CA ASP A 14 0.48 16.78 -30.66
C ASP A 14 -0.52 15.67 -30.28
N GLU A 15 -1.58 15.47 -31.05
CA GLU A 15 -2.66 14.48 -30.80
C GLU A 15 -2.17 13.02 -31.00
N SER A 16 -0.87 12.77 -30.88
CA SER A 16 -0.19 11.52 -31.21
C SER A 16 0.63 10.87 -30.10
N ASP A 17 0.63 11.40 -28.86
CA ASP A 17 1.47 10.81 -27.80
C ASP A 17 0.83 9.58 -27.14
N GLU A 18 1.60 8.50 -27.13
CA GLU A 18 1.37 7.26 -26.39
C GLU A 18 1.44 7.54 -24.87
N ARG A 19 0.59 6.84 -24.10
CA ARG A 19 0.18 7.21 -22.74
C ARG A 19 1.28 6.92 -21.71
N ALA A 20 1.23 7.56 -20.54
CA ALA A 20 1.97 7.10 -19.38
C ALA A 20 1.19 5.93 -18.72
N PRO A 21 1.86 4.91 -18.17
CA PRO A 21 1.20 3.79 -17.50
C PRO A 21 0.49 4.19 -16.22
N GLY A 22 -0.62 3.51 -15.91
CA GLY A 22 -1.39 3.74 -14.69
C GLY A 22 -2.05 5.12 -14.61
N ALA A 23 -2.21 5.83 -15.73
CA ALA A 23 -2.95 7.09 -15.80
C ALA A 23 -4.44 6.81 -16.06
N PHE A 24 -5.30 7.13 -15.08
CA PHE A 24 -6.76 7.06 -15.21
C PHE A 24 -7.35 8.40 -15.67
N PHE A 25 -8.52 8.36 -16.30
CA PHE A 25 -9.16 9.56 -16.84
C PHE A 25 -10.13 10.16 -15.83
N LEU A 26 -9.96 11.45 -15.50
CA LEU A 26 -10.91 12.18 -14.66
C LEU A 26 -12.06 12.72 -15.50
N THR A 27 -13.26 12.20 -15.28
CA THR A 27 -14.46 12.69 -15.97
C THR A 27 -14.92 14.03 -15.40
N ALA A 28 -15.79 14.74 -16.13
CA ALA A 28 -16.40 15.96 -15.61
C ALA A 28 -17.21 15.72 -14.31
N ARG A 29 -17.70 14.49 -14.10
CA ARG A 29 -18.40 14.08 -12.88
C ARG A 29 -17.39 13.95 -11.73
N ASP A 30 -16.25 13.30 -11.96
CA ASP A 30 -15.19 13.18 -10.95
C ASP A 30 -14.69 14.55 -10.48
N LEU A 31 -14.43 15.46 -11.42
CA LEU A 31 -13.99 16.82 -11.08
C LEU A 31 -15.02 17.58 -10.23
N ALA A 32 -16.32 17.31 -10.44
CA ALA A 32 -17.38 17.88 -9.63
C ALA A 32 -17.44 17.25 -8.23
N GLY A 33 -17.30 15.92 -8.15
CA GLY A 33 -17.24 15.17 -6.89
C GLY A 33 -16.06 15.60 -6.02
N LEU A 34 -14.85 15.64 -6.58
CA LEU A 34 -13.64 16.09 -5.90
C LEU A 34 -13.77 17.52 -5.37
N ARG A 35 -14.34 18.42 -6.19
CA ARG A 35 -14.61 19.80 -5.75
C ARG A 35 -15.57 19.83 -4.57
N ASN A 36 -16.62 19.01 -4.60
CA ASN A 36 -17.56 18.95 -3.49
C ASN A 36 -16.89 18.48 -2.20
N LEU A 37 -16.07 17.42 -2.27
CA LEU A 37 -15.31 16.92 -1.13
C LEU A 37 -14.37 17.99 -0.56
N VAL A 38 -13.59 18.68 -1.40
CA VAL A 38 -12.72 19.80 -0.99
C VAL A 38 -13.52 20.91 -0.29
N GLU A 39 -14.74 21.19 -0.73
CA GLU A 39 -15.63 22.20 -0.14
C GLU A 39 -16.39 21.70 1.10
N GLY A 40 -16.14 20.48 1.59
CA GLY A 40 -16.80 19.91 2.75
C GLY A 40 -18.23 19.45 2.49
N ARG A 41 -18.54 19.08 1.23
CA ARG A 41 -19.84 18.54 0.80
C ARG A 41 -19.66 17.10 0.32
N ARG A 42 -20.75 16.31 0.35
CA ARG A 42 -20.79 14.98 -0.25
C ARG A 42 -20.36 15.02 -1.71
N ALA A 43 -19.70 13.96 -2.21
CA ALA A 43 -19.24 13.91 -3.59
C ALA A 43 -20.42 14.08 -4.55
N TYR A 44 -21.48 13.28 -4.35
CA TYR A 44 -22.74 13.35 -5.11
C TYR A 44 -23.97 13.48 -4.20
N ALA A 45 -25.12 13.82 -4.78
CA ALA A 45 -26.35 14.07 -4.00
C ALA A 45 -27.04 12.77 -3.55
N ASP A 46 -26.80 11.70 -4.28
CA ASP A 46 -27.29 10.32 -4.11
C ASP A 46 -26.27 9.39 -3.45
N ASP A 47 -25.07 9.89 -3.19
CA ASP A 47 -24.00 9.22 -2.45
C ASP A 47 -24.18 9.56 -0.95
N ASP A 48 -24.55 8.56 -0.15
CA ASP A 48 -24.63 8.67 1.30
C ASP A 48 -23.37 8.16 2.03
N ASP A 49 -22.50 7.42 1.34
CA ASP A 49 -21.22 6.94 1.85
C ASP A 49 -20.29 8.12 2.23
N THR A 50 -20.30 9.18 1.43
CA THR A 50 -19.52 10.40 1.69
C THR A 50 -20.16 11.37 2.70
N ASP A 51 -21.33 11.04 3.31
CA ASP A 51 -21.99 11.88 4.33
C ASP A 51 -21.18 11.99 5.64
N GLY A 52 -20.19 11.12 5.82
CA GLY A 52 -19.16 11.20 6.84
C GLY A 52 -17.82 11.70 6.30
N ALA A 53 -17.43 11.36 5.08
CA ALA A 53 -16.07 11.54 4.54
C ALA A 53 -15.79 12.88 3.83
N ALA A 54 -16.73 13.84 3.86
CA ALA A 54 -16.53 15.14 3.25
C ALA A 54 -15.44 15.99 3.93
N GLY A 55 -14.82 16.91 3.18
CA GLY A 55 -13.81 17.85 3.66
C GLY A 55 -12.38 17.41 3.37
N THR A 56 -11.41 18.12 3.93
CA THR A 56 -9.97 17.82 3.79
C THR A 56 -9.41 17.29 5.10
N ARG A 57 -8.34 16.50 5.02
CA ARG A 57 -7.64 15.98 6.20
C ARG A 57 -6.70 17.05 6.75
N ASP A 58 -6.82 17.36 8.04
CA ASP A 58 -5.81 18.16 8.75
C ASP A 58 -4.50 17.36 8.87
N LEU A 59 -3.35 18.00 8.70
CA LEU A 59 -2.05 17.32 8.70
C LEU A 59 -1.65 16.72 10.05
N LEU A 60 -2.20 17.21 11.17
CA LEU A 60 -2.03 16.53 12.46
C LEU A 60 -2.96 15.31 12.58
N GLY A 61 -3.92 15.13 11.68
CA GLY A 61 -5.00 14.14 11.80
C GLY A 61 -6.17 14.59 12.70
N THR A 62 -6.11 15.81 13.24
CA THR A 62 -7.17 16.35 14.11
C THR A 62 -8.49 16.52 13.33
N GLY A 63 -9.61 16.17 13.97
CA GLY A 63 -10.94 16.28 13.37
C GLY A 63 -11.30 15.14 12.42
N ASN A 64 -10.47 14.10 12.31
CA ASN A 64 -10.87 12.85 11.66
C ASN A 64 -12.10 12.27 12.37
N ASN A 65 -12.01 12.07 13.69
CA ASN A 65 -13.14 11.69 14.52
C ASN A 65 -13.94 12.93 14.98
N HIS A 66 -15.20 13.04 14.57
CA HIS A 66 -16.04 14.20 14.91
C HIS A 66 -16.43 14.28 16.40
N ALA A 67 -16.57 13.16 17.08
CA ALA A 67 -16.92 13.12 18.51
C ALA A 67 -15.70 13.41 19.40
N HIS A 68 -14.52 12.96 18.95
CA HIS A 68 -13.24 13.08 19.65
C HIS A 68 -12.16 13.63 18.71
N PRO A 69 -12.12 14.95 18.44
CA PRO A 69 -11.26 15.52 17.40
C PRO A 69 -9.76 15.23 17.52
N ASP A 70 -9.25 15.05 18.73
CA ASP A 70 -7.83 14.77 18.96
C ASP A 70 -7.50 13.26 18.92
N ARG A 71 -8.50 12.38 18.77
CA ARG A 71 -8.30 10.93 18.81
C ARG A 71 -7.47 10.48 17.62
N GLY A 72 -6.36 9.81 17.88
CA GLY A 72 -5.41 9.41 16.85
C GLY A 72 -4.81 10.59 16.10
N SER A 73 -4.72 11.80 16.65
CA SER A 73 -3.90 12.85 16.03
C SER A 73 -2.42 12.67 16.39
N ALA A 74 -1.53 13.28 15.61
CA ALA A 74 -0.18 13.56 16.05
C ALA A 74 -0.19 14.32 17.40
N GLU A 75 0.92 14.23 18.12
CA GLU A 75 1.15 14.79 19.45
C GLU A 75 0.27 14.19 20.56
N GLN A 76 -0.37 13.05 20.30
CA GLN A 76 -1.04 12.25 21.32
C GLN A 76 -0.13 11.15 21.87
N PRO A 77 -0.38 10.67 23.10
CA PRO A 77 0.36 9.54 23.63
C PRO A 77 0.19 8.26 22.81
N PHE A 78 1.25 7.45 22.70
CA PHE A 78 1.13 6.07 22.24
C PHE A 78 0.15 5.30 23.14
N ILE A 79 -0.71 4.47 22.53
CA ILE A 79 -1.56 3.56 23.27
C ILE A 79 -0.79 2.29 23.68
N ARG A 80 -1.45 1.40 24.41
CA ARG A 80 -0.89 0.10 24.81
C ARG A 80 -1.91 -0.99 24.57
N LEU A 81 -1.44 -2.10 23.99
CA LEU A 81 -2.23 -3.33 23.87
C LEU A 81 -2.05 -4.23 25.11
N THR A 82 -0.91 -4.09 25.79
CA THR A 82 -0.50 -4.94 26.92
C THR A 82 -0.09 -4.09 28.12
N GLU A 83 0.03 -4.73 29.29
CA GLU A 83 0.39 -4.02 30.51
C GLU A 83 1.84 -3.49 30.44
N ALA A 84 2.05 -2.31 31.04
CA ALA A 84 3.37 -1.69 31.06
C ALA A 84 4.23 -2.25 32.22
N HIS A 85 5.41 -2.77 31.89
CA HIS A 85 6.32 -3.35 32.88
C HIS A 85 7.55 -2.48 33.11
N TYR A 86 7.58 -1.83 34.28
CA TYR A 86 8.66 -0.95 34.71
C TYR A 86 9.14 -1.27 36.12
N GLY A 87 10.37 -0.86 36.42
CA GLY A 87 10.89 -0.81 37.78
C GLY A 87 10.32 0.36 38.60
N ALA A 88 11.08 0.74 39.65
CA ALA A 88 10.71 1.81 40.55
C ALA A 88 10.68 3.19 39.84
N PRO A 89 9.84 4.15 40.28
CA PRO A 89 9.85 5.52 39.77
C PRO A 89 11.19 6.24 39.97
N GLU A 90 11.61 7.03 38.99
CA GLU A 90 12.81 7.85 39.02
C GLU A 90 12.45 9.35 39.07
N ALA A 91 12.35 9.89 40.28
CA ALA A 91 11.89 11.27 40.49
C ALA A 91 12.75 12.36 39.80
N ALA A 92 14.02 12.06 39.47
CA ALA A 92 14.92 13.01 38.81
C ALA A 92 14.63 13.22 37.33
N THR A 93 14.07 12.22 36.66
CA THR A 93 13.78 12.22 35.22
C THR A 93 12.27 12.25 34.94
N GLY A 94 11.43 11.93 35.91
CA GLY A 94 10.00 11.71 35.66
C GLY A 94 9.72 10.40 34.91
N ASN A 95 10.75 9.57 34.71
CA ASN A 95 10.67 8.25 34.10
C ASN A 95 10.67 7.16 35.19
N ARG A 96 10.79 5.90 34.79
CA ARG A 96 10.94 4.74 35.68
C ARG A 96 12.21 3.96 35.34
N ALA A 97 12.72 3.24 36.33
CA ALA A 97 13.79 2.27 36.14
C ALA A 97 13.34 1.16 35.17
N LEU A 98 14.30 0.52 34.50
CA LEU A 98 14.02 -0.62 33.64
C LEU A 98 13.43 -1.80 34.44
N ASN A 99 12.67 -2.66 33.77
CA ASN A 99 12.05 -3.82 34.40
C ASN A 99 13.13 -4.76 35.02
N PRO A 100 13.04 -5.12 36.31
CA PRO A 100 13.98 -6.04 36.97
C PRO A 100 14.01 -7.46 36.36
N LEU A 101 13.05 -7.81 35.50
CA LEU A 101 13.09 -9.04 34.69
C LEU A 101 14.38 -9.17 33.88
N TYR A 102 14.92 -8.05 33.41
CA TYR A 102 16.11 -8.00 32.55
C TYR A 102 17.41 -7.80 33.35
N ASP A 103 17.38 -7.88 34.68
CA ASP A 103 18.57 -7.74 35.52
C ASP A 103 19.67 -8.73 35.11
N GLY A 104 20.87 -8.20 34.89
CA GLY A 104 22.04 -8.98 34.48
C GLY A 104 22.07 -9.35 32.99
N LEU A 105 21.13 -8.88 32.17
CA LEU A 105 21.17 -9.02 30.71
C LEU A 105 21.67 -7.73 30.05
N ASP A 106 22.57 -7.88 29.08
CA ASP A 106 23.05 -6.80 28.23
C ASP A 106 22.54 -7.01 26.79
N ALA A 107 22.04 -5.94 26.17
CA ALA A 107 21.45 -6.03 24.83
C ALA A 107 22.48 -6.40 23.76
N ARG A 108 23.72 -5.91 23.88
CA ARG A 108 24.82 -6.28 22.96
C ARG A 108 25.26 -7.73 23.16
N ALA A 109 25.26 -8.24 24.39
CA ALA A 109 25.52 -9.66 24.65
C ALA A 109 24.49 -10.57 23.95
N ILE A 110 23.20 -10.21 23.96
CA ILE A 110 22.14 -10.93 23.25
C ILE A 110 22.38 -10.87 21.73
N SER A 111 22.62 -9.67 21.19
CA SER A 111 22.98 -9.45 19.78
C SER A 111 24.20 -10.26 19.33
N ASN A 112 25.21 -10.43 20.18
CA ASN A 112 26.39 -11.22 19.86
C ASN A 112 26.14 -12.74 19.86
N ILE A 113 25.16 -13.21 20.63
CA ILE A 113 24.84 -14.64 20.73
C ILE A 113 23.87 -15.07 19.62
N LEU A 114 22.86 -14.24 19.35
CA LEU A 114 21.77 -14.54 18.42
C LEU A 114 21.95 -13.83 17.07
N GLY A 115 22.33 -12.56 17.09
CA GLY A 115 22.16 -11.66 15.93
C GLY A 115 23.18 -11.77 14.81
N HIS A 116 24.03 -12.81 14.78
CA HIS A 116 25.08 -12.89 13.77
C HIS A 116 24.55 -13.46 12.44
N GLN A 117 24.50 -12.63 11.40
CA GLN A 117 24.21 -13.09 10.03
C GLN A 117 25.30 -14.06 9.54
N GLU A 118 24.95 -15.33 9.41
CA GLU A 118 25.83 -16.33 8.80
C GLU A 118 25.88 -16.14 7.27
N ALA A 119 27.03 -16.40 6.66
CA ALA A 119 27.19 -16.27 5.22
C ALA A 119 26.38 -17.34 4.48
N GLY A 120 25.52 -16.90 3.56
CA GLY A 120 24.73 -17.79 2.70
C GLY A 120 23.46 -18.35 3.35
N LEU A 121 22.97 -17.72 4.42
CA LEU A 121 21.60 -17.97 4.90
C LEU A 121 20.58 -17.73 3.78
N PRO A 122 19.43 -18.43 3.81
CA PRO A 122 18.32 -18.13 2.92
C PRO A 122 17.94 -16.66 2.99
N LYS A 123 17.51 -16.13 1.83
CA LYS A 123 16.84 -14.82 1.74
C LYS A 123 15.38 -14.96 2.15
N ALA A 124 14.70 -13.82 2.31
CA ALA A 124 13.32 -13.77 2.76
C ALA A 124 12.39 -14.78 2.05
N GLY A 125 11.51 -15.40 2.84
CA GLY A 125 10.35 -16.11 2.32
C GLY A 125 9.49 -15.22 1.39
N LYS A 126 8.70 -15.87 0.54
CA LYS A 126 7.87 -15.23 -0.51
C LYS A 126 8.64 -14.36 -1.52
N ASP A 127 9.96 -14.51 -1.55
CA ASP A 127 10.88 -13.77 -2.42
C ASP A 127 10.86 -12.25 -2.18
N ALA A 128 10.61 -11.80 -0.94
CA ALA A 128 10.60 -10.37 -0.61
C ALA A 128 11.90 -9.68 -1.06
N ASN A 129 11.78 -8.48 -1.63
CA ASN A 129 12.92 -7.71 -2.12
C ASN A 129 13.24 -6.50 -1.22
N ILE A 130 14.36 -5.84 -1.49
CA ILE A 130 14.79 -4.64 -0.73
C ILE A 130 13.84 -3.46 -1.00
N PHE A 131 13.10 -3.46 -2.11
CA PHE A 131 12.02 -2.48 -2.33
C PHE A 131 10.89 -2.63 -1.30
N PHE A 132 10.46 -3.84 -0.97
CA PHE A 132 9.52 -4.12 0.12
C PHE A 132 10.04 -3.61 1.48
N MET A 133 11.32 -3.85 1.79
CA MET A 133 11.95 -3.33 3.00
C MET A 133 11.94 -1.78 3.04
N ALA A 134 12.32 -1.13 1.93
CA ALA A 134 12.36 0.33 1.83
C ALA A 134 10.97 0.96 1.92
N PHE A 135 9.94 0.35 1.31
CA PHE A 135 8.56 0.79 1.45
C PHE A 135 8.02 0.56 2.87
N GLY A 136 8.34 -0.57 3.50
CA GLY A 136 7.98 -0.83 4.89
C GLY A 136 8.54 0.22 5.86
N GLN A 137 9.80 0.64 5.64
CA GLN A 137 10.40 1.76 6.38
C GLN A 137 9.69 3.09 6.10
N TYR A 138 9.40 3.39 4.84
CA TYR A 138 8.65 4.59 4.48
C TYR A 138 7.26 4.62 5.15
N PHE A 139 6.59 3.46 5.23
CA PHE A 139 5.29 3.34 5.89
C PHE A 139 5.40 3.54 7.41
N ASP A 140 6.35 2.89 8.09
CA ASP A 140 6.65 3.12 9.53
C ASP A 140 6.79 4.61 9.84
N HIS A 141 7.53 5.32 8.98
CA HIS A 141 7.84 6.73 9.19
C HIS A 141 6.61 7.64 9.12
N GLY A 142 5.52 7.20 8.49
CA GLY A 142 4.25 7.91 8.53
C GLY A 142 3.25 7.38 9.54
N LEU A 143 3.63 6.43 10.40
CA LEU A 143 2.78 5.98 11.50
C LEU A 143 3.31 6.49 12.82
N ASP A 144 4.63 6.42 13.04
CA ASP A 144 5.19 6.83 14.32
C ASP A 144 6.53 7.57 14.29
N PHE A 145 6.66 8.44 15.29
CA PHE A 145 7.91 9.07 15.68
C PHE A 145 7.94 9.33 17.18
N LEU A 146 8.82 8.61 17.89
CA LEU A 146 9.11 8.79 19.31
C LEU A 146 10.29 9.78 19.53
N PRO A 147 10.06 10.97 20.11
CA PRO A 147 11.14 11.88 20.46
C PRO A 147 12.08 11.27 21.52
N LYS A 148 13.36 11.64 21.47
CA LYS A 148 14.41 11.13 22.36
C LYS A 148 15.07 12.29 23.12
N GLY A 149 15.42 12.08 24.38
CA GLY A 149 16.16 13.06 25.19
C GLY A 149 15.58 13.32 26.58
N GLY A 150 16.33 14.03 27.42
CA GLY A 150 15.88 14.47 28.75
C GLY A 150 15.81 13.39 29.86
N ASN A 151 15.83 12.10 29.52
CA ASN A 151 15.52 11.01 30.46
C ASN A 151 16.64 9.98 30.69
N GLY A 152 17.89 10.33 30.34
CA GLY A 152 19.06 9.48 30.52
C GLY A 152 19.31 8.51 29.37
N THR A 153 20.21 7.55 29.59
CA THR A 153 20.63 6.56 28.59
C THR A 153 20.59 5.14 29.17
N ILE A 154 20.29 4.16 28.32
CA ILE A 154 20.48 2.74 28.62
C ILE A 154 21.87 2.36 28.12
N GLN A 155 22.71 1.89 29.05
CA GLN A 155 24.06 1.44 28.70
C GLN A 155 23.98 0.18 27.84
N ILE A 156 24.74 0.16 26.75
CA ILE A 156 24.86 -1.01 25.88
C ILE A 156 26.33 -1.41 25.81
N GLY A 157 26.58 -2.68 26.13
CA GLY A 157 27.92 -3.23 26.24
C GLY A 157 28.64 -2.84 27.54
N GLY A 158 29.91 -3.24 27.67
CA GLY A 158 30.67 -3.13 28.91
C GLY A 158 31.17 -1.71 29.22
N PRO A 159 31.18 -1.27 30.49
CA PRO A 159 31.67 0.06 30.84
C PRO A 159 33.18 0.24 30.56
N GLY A 160 33.55 1.30 29.82
CA GLY A 160 34.94 1.79 29.70
C GLY A 160 35.66 1.55 28.37
N SER A 161 34.98 1.05 27.33
CA SER A 161 35.52 0.86 25.97
C SER A 161 35.24 2.07 25.06
N GLY A 162 36.02 2.19 23.97
CA GLY A 162 35.79 3.22 22.96
C GLY A 162 34.42 3.03 22.29
N ARG A 163 33.79 4.14 21.87
CA ARG A 163 32.50 4.18 21.14
C ARG A 163 32.67 4.66 19.69
N ALA A 164 33.90 4.62 19.20
CA ALA A 164 34.23 5.04 17.83
C ALA A 164 33.98 3.88 16.86
N PRO A 165 33.67 4.15 15.57
CA PRO A 165 33.58 3.11 14.54
C PRO A 165 34.76 2.13 14.58
N GLY A 166 34.47 0.82 14.49
CA GLY A 166 35.48 -0.25 14.56
C GLY A 166 36.01 -0.63 15.95
N THR A 167 35.31 -0.26 17.03
CA THR A 167 35.58 -0.73 18.41
C THR A 167 34.53 -1.75 18.86
N ASP A 168 34.83 -2.56 19.88
CA ASP A 168 33.96 -3.67 20.29
C ASP A 168 32.68 -3.25 21.04
N ASN A 169 32.47 -1.94 21.31
CA ASN A 169 31.38 -1.46 22.15
C ASN A 169 30.49 -0.41 21.45
N PRO A 170 29.20 -0.71 21.25
CA PRO A 170 28.29 0.21 20.57
C PRO A 170 27.90 1.42 21.42
N ALA A 171 27.23 2.37 20.76
CA ALA A 171 26.61 3.52 21.39
C ALA A 171 25.53 3.11 22.40
N ASP A 172 25.33 3.95 23.43
CA ASP A 172 24.20 3.79 24.35
C ASP A 172 22.90 4.24 23.70
N LEU A 173 21.79 3.67 24.14
CA LEU A 173 20.47 4.14 23.71
C LEU A 173 20.04 5.36 24.54
N THR A 174 19.82 6.50 23.88
CA THR A 174 19.12 7.65 24.50
C THR A 174 17.65 7.30 24.71
N ARG A 175 17.16 7.45 25.96
CA ARG A 175 15.79 7.11 26.33
C ARG A 175 14.76 8.04 25.69
N GLY A 176 13.55 7.54 25.53
CA GLY A 176 12.40 8.27 24.98
C GLY A 176 12.05 9.49 25.85
N THR A 177 11.53 10.52 25.21
CA THR A 177 11.05 11.72 25.90
C THR A 177 9.72 11.41 26.57
N VAL A 178 9.70 11.39 27.91
CA VAL A 178 8.49 11.30 28.72
C VAL A 178 7.80 12.66 28.74
N SER A 179 6.58 12.72 28.21
CA SER A 179 5.75 13.94 28.20
C SER A 179 4.92 14.09 29.48
N GLY A 180 4.63 12.97 30.14
CA GLY A 180 3.87 12.92 31.38
C GLY A 180 3.76 11.50 31.92
N THR A 181 2.87 11.32 32.90
CA THR A 181 2.50 10.00 33.42
C THR A 181 0.98 9.91 33.49
N ASP A 182 0.42 8.73 33.26
CA ASP A 182 -1.01 8.48 33.44
C ASP A 182 -1.40 8.35 34.94
N ALA A 183 -2.65 7.95 35.19
CA ALA A 183 -3.21 7.85 36.54
C ALA A 183 -2.54 6.74 37.38
N GLU A 184 -2.01 5.72 36.72
CA GLU A 184 -1.31 4.57 37.28
C GLU A 184 0.19 4.86 37.47
N GLY A 185 0.67 5.99 36.95
CA GLY A 185 2.06 6.43 37.04
C GLY A 185 2.97 5.75 36.03
N VAL A 186 2.43 5.31 34.90
CA VAL A 186 3.18 4.82 33.74
C VAL A 186 3.64 6.01 32.90
N PRO A 187 4.92 6.06 32.49
CA PRO A 187 5.42 7.09 31.59
C PRO A 187 4.67 7.09 30.24
N GLN A 188 4.29 8.28 29.81
CA GLN A 188 3.62 8.54 28.54
C GLN A 188 4.60 9.20 27.58
N HIS A 189 4.59 8.77 26.32
CA HIS A 189 5.40 9.32 25.25
C HIS A 189 4.48 9.78 24.13
N LEU A 190 4.74 10.93 23.54
CA LEU A 190 3.94 11.41 22.41
C LEU A 190 4.44 10.79 21.12
N ASN A 191 3.51 10.36 20.28
CA ASN A 191 3.76 10.12 18.87
C ASN A 191 3.68 11.47 18.14
N MET A 192 4.75 11.89 17.49
CA MET A 192 4.77 13.17 16.76
C MET A 192 4.29 13.03 15.31
N THR A 193 3.93 11.83 14.86
CA THR A 193 3.45 11.59 13.49
C THR A 193 1.94 11.38 13.51
N SER A 194 1.24 11.86 12.47
CA SER A 194 -0.16 11.50 12.23
C SER A 194 -0.23 9.98 12.03
N PRO A 195 -0.99 9.22 12.83
CA PRO A 195 -0.99 7.76 12.71
C PRO A 195 -1.83 7.26 11.54
N TYR A 196 -2.56 8.14 10.83
CA TYR A 196 -3.35 7.73 9.67
C TYR A 196 -2.45 7.38 8.47
N VAL A 197 -2.93 6.49 7.61
CA VAL A 197 -2.25 6.16 6.34
C VAL A 197 -2.50 7.30 5.35
N ASP A 198 -1.85 8.44 5.56
CA ASP A 198 -2.23 9.75 4.99
C ASP A 198 -1.11 10.50 4.26
N GLN A 199 -0.02 9.80 3.92
CA GLN A 199 1.11 10.41 3.20
C GLN A 199 1.74 11.61 3.95
N ASN A 200 1.67 11.67 5.28
CA ASN A 200 2.41 12.68 6.05
C ASN A 200 3.93 12.63 5.82
N GLN A 201 4.47 11.55 5.23
CA GLN A 201 5.84 11.47 4.73
C GLN A 201 6.12 12.44 3.56
N ALA A 202 5.10 12.79 2.77
CA ALA A 202 5.16 13.76 1.69
C ALA A 202 4.67 15.15 2.11
N TYR A 203 3.68 15.21 3.03
CA TYR A 203 2.99 16.45 3.39
C TYR A 203 3.36 17.02 4.77
N GLY A 204 4.01 16.24 5.61
CA GLY A 204 4.33 16.56 7.00
C GLY A 204 3.14 16.39 7.95
N SER A 205 3.43 16.25 9.24
CA SER A 205 2.41 16.14 10.29
C SER A 205 1.97 17.49 10.88
N THR A 206 2.32 18.63 10.23
CA THR A 206 1.86 19.96 10.66
C THR A 206 1.61 20.87 9.46
N ALA A 207 0.64 21.79 9.60
CA ALA A 207 0.35 22.81 8.60
C ALA A 207 1.58 23.64 8.18
N LEU A 208 2.50 23.94 9.11
CA LEU A 208 3.69 24.75 8.80
C LEU A 208 4.68 23.98 7.94
N VAL A 209 4.95 22.71 8.26
CA VAL A 209 5.83 21.85 7.45
C VAL A 209 5.21 21.61 6.09
N GLY A 210 3.92 21.27 6.01
CA GLY A 210 3.25 21.07 4.72
C GLY A 210 3.22 22.31 3.84
N GLN A 211 3.06 23.50 4.42
CA GLN A 211 3.23 24.76 3.70
C GLN A 211 4.67 24.96 3.19
N PHE A 212 5.68 24.58 3.98
CA PHE A 212 7.09 24.75 3.62
C PHE A 212 7.51 23.84 2.46
N LEU A 213 6.86 22.69 2.30
CA LEU A 213 7.15 21.75 1.21
C LEU A 213 6.51 22.14 -0.12
N ARG A 214 5.59 23.13 -0.12
CA ARG A 214 4.86 23.55 -1.32
C ARG A 214 5.59 24.62 -2.11
N GLU A 215 5.40 24.60 -3.42
CA GLU A 215 5.82 25.73 -4.26
C GLU A 215 5.07 27.02 -3.85
N SER A 216 5.64 28.18 -4.15
CA SER A 216 5.00 29.47 -3.90
C SER A 216 4.28 29.89 -5.16
N ASP A 217 3.12 30.53 -5.01
CA ASP A 217 2.38 31.13 -6.12
C ASP A 217 3.05 32.41 -6.69
N GLY A 218 4.19 32.84 -6.13
CA GLY A 218 4.88 34.08 -6.48
C GLY A 218 4.20 35.36 -6.00
N ALA A 219 3.07 35.24 -5.29
CA ALA A 219 2.26 36.32 -4.73
C ALA A 219 2.19 36.26 -3.19
N ARG A 220 3.26 35.71 -2.57
CA ARG A 220 3.39 35.42 -1.12
C ARG A 220 2.46 34.32 -0.60
N GLY A 221 1.78 33.58 -1.48
CA GLY A 221 0.99 32.40 -1.15
C GLY A 221 1.67 31.11 -1.62
N PHE A 222 0.88 30.04 -1.64
CA PHE A 222 1.29 28.69 -2.00
C PHE A 222 0.62 28.25 -3.30
N GLY A 223 1.38 27.59 -4.16
CA GLY A 223 0.88 26.91 -5.35
C GLY A 223 0.24 25.56 -5.00
N ALA A 224 -0.09 24.81 -6.05
CA ALA A 224 -0.73 23.51 -5.93
C ALA A 224 0.27 22.36 -5.84
N LYS A 225 1.53 22.55 -6.28
CA LYS A 225 2.55 21.49 -6.31
C LYS A 225 3.43 21.48 -5.06
N LEU A 226 4.00 20.33 -4.77
CA LEU A 226 5.18 20.22 -3.90
C LEU A 226 6.41 20.74 -4.66
N LEU A 227 7.30 21.45 -3.96
CA LEU A 227 8.49 22.04 -4.57
C LEU A 227 9.42 20.93 -5.06
N ALA A 228 9.80 20.98 -6.33
CA ALA A 228 10.77 20.08 -6.93
C ALA A 228 12.19 20.64 -6.83
N GLY A 229 13.19 19.78 -6.60
CA GLY A 229 14.60 20.14 -6.51
C GLY A 229 15.36 20.05 -7.84
N GLY A 230 16.63 19.70 -7.74
CA GLY A 230 17.54 19.49 -8.88
C GLY A 230 17.08 18.42 -9.88
N ILE A 231 17.73 18.37 -11.05
CA ILE A 231 17.47 17.34 -12.07
C ILE A 231 17.83 15.97 -11.51
N ASP A 232 16.99 14.95 -11.75
CA ASP A 232 17.34 13.58 -11.42
C ASP A 232 18.38 13.05 -12.42
N PRO A 233 19.59 12.65 -11.98
CA PRO A 233 20.64 12.17 -12.88
C PRO A 233 20.31 10.81 -13.51
N SER A 234 19.44 10.01 -12.88
CA SER A 234 18.98 8.74 -13.44
C SER A 234 17.93 8.95 -14.52
N ASP A 235 17.23 10.08 -14.48
CA ASP A 235 16.21 10.43 -15.46
C ASP A 235 16.02 11.96 -15.56
N PRO A 236 16.63 12.61 -16.58
CA PRO A 236 16.58 14.06 -16.72
C PRO A 236 15.18 14.65 -16.95
N GLY A 237 14.17 13.82 -17.25
CA GLY A 237 12.77 14.25 -17.35
C GLY A 237 12.15 14.61 -16.00
N PHE A 238 12.70 14.06 -14.90
CA PHE A 238 12.19 14.27 -13.55
C PHE A 238 13.15 15.07 -12.66
N ARG A 239 12.67 15.40 -11.47
CA ARG A 239 13.36 16.20 -10.46
C ARG A 239 13.46 15.44 -9.14
N LEU A 240 14.59 15.60 -8.44
CA LEU A 240 14.77 15.08 -7.09
C LEU A 240 13.90 15.86 -6.09
N LEU A 241 13.84 15.39 -4.84
CA LEU A 241 13.35 16.20 -3.73
C LEU A 241 14.17 17.49 -3.61
N PRO A 242 13.60 18.56 -3.05
CA PRO A 242 14.33 19.78 -2.80
C PRO A 242 15.23 19.61 -1.57
N THR A 243 16.42 20.20 -1.66
CA THR A 243 17.31 20.39 -0.52
C THR A 243 16.78 21.48 0.41
N LEU A 244 17.23 21.48 1.67
CA LEU A 244 16.91 22.53 2.64
C LEU A 244 17.29 23.93 2.10
N ARG A 245 18.41 24.03 1.38
CA ARG A 245 18.84 25.26 0.71
C ARG A 245 17.78 25.76 -0.27
N GLU A 246 17.32 24.90 -1.18
CA GLU A 246 16.36 25.26 -2.21
C GLU A 246 15.03 25.74 -1.61
N LEU A 247 14.53 25.06 -0.57
CA LEU A 247 13.30 25.47 0.13
C LEU A 247 13.45 26.82 0.85
N ILE A 248 14.55 27.02 1.58
CA ILE A 248 14.80 28.28 2.28
C ILE A 248 14.89 29.42 1.26
N GLU A 249 15.69 29.26 0.19
CA GLU A 249 15.87 30.29 -0.83
C GLU A 249 14.55 30.58 -1.56
N HIS A 250 13.76 29.55 -1.88
CA HIS A 250 12.45 29.67 -2.51
C HIS A 250 11.49 30.51 -1.66
N HIS A 251 11.27 30.14 -0.40
CA HIS A 251 10.33 30.86 0.48
C HIS A 251 10.86 32.21 0.95
N TRP A 252 12.17 32.35 1.11
CA TRP A 252 12.81 33.63 1.36
C TRP A 252 12.56 34.56 0.18
N ASN A 253 12.88 34.17 -1.05
CA ASN A 253 12.72 35.04 -2.22
C ASN A 253 11.26 35.44 -2.49
N ALA A 254 10.32 34.53 -2.26
CA ALA A 254 8.89 34.82 -2.39
C ALA A 254 8.31 35.62 -1.20
N ASP A 255 9.03 35.71 -0.07
CA ASP A 255 8.51 36.24 1.21
C ASP A 255 7.14 35.65 1.56
N THR A 256 7.09 34.32 1.48
CA THR A 256 5.85 33.54 1.58
C THR A 256 5.19 33.76 2.95
N LEU A 257 3.87 33.90 2.97
CA LEU A 257 3.08 34.13 4.17
C LEU A 257 2.54 32.81 4.72
N PHE A 258 3.20 32.30 5.76
CA PHE A 258 2.80 31.08 6.47
C PHE A 258 1.62 31.35 7.41
N ARG A 259 0.74 30.37 7.55
CA ARG A 259 -0.47 30.44 8.38
C ARG A 259 -0.57 29.25 9.32
N ALA A 260 -0.69 29.51 10.61
CA ALA A 260 -0.99 28.49 11.63
C ALA A 260 -1.49 29.17 12.90
N GLY A 261 -2.31 28.47 13.67
CA GLY A 261 -2.81 28.97 14.96
C GLY A 261 -1.70 29.24 15.99
N SER A 262 -0.56 28.57 15.87
CA SER A 262 0.62 28.74 16.71
C SER A 262 1.40 30.03 16.43
N LEU A 263 1.22 30.64 15.24
CA LEU A 263 1.94 31.86 14.87
C LEU A 263 1.31 33.12 15.50
N PRO A 264 2.12 34.14 15.86
CA PRO A 264 1.59 35.42 16.31
C PRO A 264 0.63 36.04 15.28
N GLY A 265 -0.63 36.24 15.66
CA GLY A 265 -1.67 36.78 14.76
C GLY A 265 -2.19 35.80 13.72
N GLY A 266 -1.84 34.51 13.82
CA GLY A 266 -2.30 33.43 12.93
C GLY A 266 -1.58 33.35 11.59
N ALA A 267 -0.70 34.29 11.28
CA ALA A 267 0.11 34.29 10.06
C ALA A 267 1.37 35.14 10.21
N MET A 268 2.47 34.71 9.61
CA MET A 268 3.74 35.46 9.58
C MET A 268 4.51 35.16 8.29
N SER A 269 5.18 36.15 7.71
CA SER A 269 6.02 35.88 6.54
C SER A 269 7.30 35.18 6.94
N PHE A 270 7.83 34.37 6.03
CA PHE A 270 9.06 33.62 6.26
C PHE A 270 10.24 34.52 6.63
N ARG A 271 10.40 35.67 5.94
CA ARG A 271 11.48 36.63 6.26
C ARG A 271 11.27 37.28 7.61
N ASP A 272 10.05 37.71 7.93
CA ASP A 272 9.75 38.40 9.19
C ASP A 272 10.04 37.48 10.39
N TYR A 273 9.69 36.20 10.30
CA TYR A 273 9.95 35.22 11.36
C TYR A 273 11.45 35.02 11.59
N TYR A 274 12.24 34.95 10.52
CA TYR A 274 13.65 34.56 10.58
C TYR A 274 14.65 35.72 10.52
N SER A 275 14.21 36.97 10.38
CA SER A 275 15.09 38.16 10.38
C SER A 275 15.44 38.69 11.78
N ALA A 276 14.68 38.28 12.80
CA ALA A 276 14.91 38.62 14.21
C ALA A 276 14.67 37.43 15.13
N TYR A 277 15.15 36.25 14.71
CA TYR A 277 14.94 34.98 15.39
C TYR A 277 15.58 34.97 16.78
N ALA A 278 14.80 34.59 17.79
CA ALA A 278 15.26 34.53 19.17
C ALA A 278 16.11 33.27 19.41
N LEU A 279 17.36 33.46 19.81
CA LEU A 279 18.29 32.36 20.10
C LEU A 279 18.27 31.99 21.59
N PRO A 280 18.60 30.73 21.96
CA PRO A 280 18.68 30.30 23.35
C PRO A 280 19.67 31.12 24.21
N SER A 281 20.65 31.76 23.58
CA SER A 281 21.60 32.67 24.22
C SER A 281 20.97 33.98 24.73
N GLY A 282 19.73 34.27 24.34
CA GLY A 282 19.05 35.55 24.57
C GLY A 282 19.37 36.63 23.53
N ALA A 283 20.17 36.30 22.51
CA ALA A 283 20.40 37.16 21.35
C ALA A 283 19.30 37.00 20.29
N THR A 284 19.27 37.92 19.32
CA THR A 284 18.47 37.79 18.10
C THR A 284 19.39 37.68 16.89
N GLY A 285 19.12 36.73 15.99
CA GLY A 285 19.85 36.53 14.73
C GLY A 285 18.95 36.67 13.50
N SER A 286 19.56 36.77 12.33
CA SER A 286 18.88 36.65 11.03
C SER A 286 19.34 35.37 10.35
N LEU A 287 18.43 34.57 9.80
CA LEU A 287 18.76 33.33 9.10
C LEU A 287 19.73 33.56 7.93
N PHE A 288 19.54 34.67 7.23
CA PHE A 288 20.29 35.02 6.04
C PHE A 288 20.88 36.43 6.16
N ASP A 289 22.17 36.55 5.88
CA ASP A 289 22.85 37.84 5.72
C ASP A 289 22.79 38.26 4.25
N GLU A 290 21.93 39.22 3.92
CA GLU A 290 21.76 39.73 2.56
C GLU A 290 23.03 40.35 1.95
N ALA A 291 24.00 40.79 2.76
CA ALA A 291 25.23 41.40 2.27
C ALA A 291 26.30 40.37 1.89
N THR A 292 26.30 39.20 2.54
CA THR A 292 27.32 38.16 2.34
C THR A 292 26.78 36.90 1.69
N GLY A 293 25.46 36.70 1.69
CA GLY A 293 24.79 35.48 1.26
C GLY A 293 24.99 34.30 2.22
N ALA A 294 25.52 34.55 3.42
CA ALA A 294 25.81 33.50 4.40
C ALA A 294 24.59 33.20 5.28
N PHE A 295 24.43 31.93 5.63
CA PHE A 295 23.45 31.47 6.61
C PHE A 295 24.00 31.58 8.03
N ASP A 296 23.20 32.08 8.96
CA ASP A 296 23.53 32.03 10.39
C ASP A 296 23.34 30.61 10.93
N PRO A 297 24.40 29.95 11.45
CA PRO A 297 24.33 28.56 11.86
C PRO A 297 23.43 28.33 13.09
N ASP A 298 23.33 29.29 14.01
CA ASP A 298 22.49 29.13 15.20
C ASP A 298 21.01 29.27 14.84
N VAL A 299 20.67 30.21 13.94
CA VAL A 299 19.31 30.36 13.42
C VAL A 299 18.93 29.16 12.54
N LEU A 300 19.84 28.67 11.70
CA LEU A 300 19.61 27.49 10.87
C LEU A 300 19.33 26.24 11.71
N ASN A 301 20.10 26.01 12.78
CA ASN A 301 19.83 24.91 13.72
C ASN A 301 18.45 25.05 14.40
N GLY A 302 18.07 26.29 14.77
CA GLY A 302 16.74 26.57 15.30
C GLY A 302 15.61 26.25 14.30
N LEU A 303 15.78 26.67 13.04
CA LEU A 303 14.84 26.38 11.95
C LEU A 303 14.67 24.87 11.74
N VAL A 304 15.77 24.13 11.70
CA VAL A 304 15.77 22.68 11.41
C VAL A 304 15.16 21.87 12.56
N SER A 305 15.46 22.24 13.81
CA SER A 305 15.01 21.48 14.98
C SER A 305 13.57 21.76 15.42
N ASN A 306 13.02 22.92 15.04
CA ASN A 306 11.65 23.32 15.34
C ASN A 306 11.15 24.35 14.32
N PHE A 307 10.58 23.87 13.22
CA PHE A 307 10.22 24.74 12.10
C PHE A 307 9.12 25.73 12.50
N MET A 308 9.44 27.02 12.47
CA MET A 308 8.55 28.13 12.85
C MET A 308 7.77 27.92 14.16
N GLY A 309 8.35 27.20 15.13
CA GLY A 309 7.70 26.92 16.42
C GLY A 309 6.62 25.83 16.38
N SER A 310 6.56 25.04 15.30
CA SER A 310 5.61 23.93 15.13
C SER A 310 5.76 22.81 16.17
N GLY A 311 6.93 22.65 16.78
CA GLY A 311 7.28 21.48 17.58
C GLY A 311 7.89 20.33 16.77
N HIS A 312 7.95 20.47 15.44
CA HIS A 312 8.39 19.41 14.53
C HIS A 312 9.71 19.76 13.84
N PRO A 313 10.68 18.82 13.81
CA PRO A 313 11.94 19.02 13.11
C PRO A 313 11.80 18.76 11.60
N LEU A 314 12.53 19.51 10.78
CA LEU A 314 12.63 19.28 9.33
C LEU A 314 13.63 18.17 8.99
N LEU A 315 14.69 18.03 9.78
CA LEU A 315 15.75 17.04 9.58
C LEU A 315 16.11 16.41 10.93
N LEU A 316 16.11 15.08 10.96
CA LEU A 316 16.49 14.27 12.11
C LEU A 316 17.77 13.48 11.81
N ASP A 317 17.79 12.81 10.67
CA ASP A 317 18.89 11.94 10.26
C ASP A 317 19.77 12.68 9.27
N THR A 318 20.87 13.24 9.76
CA THR A 318 21.78 14.09 8.98
C THR A 318 23.22 13.60 9.07
N ASN A 319 23.95 13.74 7.96
CA ASN A 319 25.37 13.47 7.92
C ASN A 319 26.12 14.52 8.76
N PRO A 320 26.78 14.13 9.87
CA PRO A 320 27.39 15.10 10.78
C PRO A 320 28.61 15.81 10.18
N TYR A 321 29.08 15.40 9.01
CA TYR A 321 30.22 16.01 8.31
C TYR A 321 29.80 16.94 7.16
N MET A 322 28.51 16.96 6.84
CA MET A 322 27.94 17.75 5.75
C MET A 322 27.17 18.95 6.28
N ASN A 323 27.06 19.99 5.47
CA ASN A 323 26.18 21.12 5.77
C ASN A 323 24.70 20.68 5.76
N LEU A 324 23.93 21.11 6.76
CA LEU A 324 22.49 20.84 6.85
C LEU A 324 21.73 21.31 5.62
N LEU A 325 22.21 22.38 4.98
CA LEU A 325 21.61 22.96 3.78
C LEU A 325 21.56 22.01 2.58
N ASP A 326 22.44 21.01 2.54
CA ASP A 326 22.59 20.11 1.39
C ASP A 326 21.89 18.75 1.63
N HIS A 327 21.02 18.66 2.64
CA HIS A 327 20.13 17.52 2.88
C HIS A 327 18.76 17.75 2.25
N TYR A 328 18.10 16.67 1.83
CA TYR A 328 16.76 16.70 1.28
C TYR A 328 15.72 16.91 2.38
N VAL A 329 14.62 17.60 2.08
CA VAL A 329 13.53 17.79 3.05
C VAL A 329 12.26 17.18 2.47
N ALA A 330 11.55 16.43 3.30
CA ALA A 330 10.24 15.86 3.00
C ALA A 330 9.31 16.10 4.21
N GLY A 331 8.14 15.46 4.21
CA GLY A 331 7.20 15.53 5.33
C GLY A 331 7.71 14.89 6.62
N ASP A 332 8.58 13.89 6.50
CA ASP A 332 9.24 13.22 7.62
C ASP A 332 10.74 13.58 7.70
N GLY A 333 11.22 13.85 8.91
CA GLY A 333 12.59 14.31 9.15
C GLY A 333 13.67 13.24 8.97
N ARG A 334 13.30 11.96 8.81
CA ARG A 334 14.23 10.83 8.62
C ARG A 334 14.46 10.51 7.13
N ALA A 335 13.93 11.30 6.20
CA ALA A 335 14.01 11.05 4.76
C ALA A 335 15.44 10.86 4.18
N ASN A 336 16.50 11.28 4.90
CA ASN A 336 17.90 11.13 4.48
C ASN A 336 18.61 9.93 5.14
N GLU A 337 17.92 9.12 5.94
CA GLU A 337 18.53 8.01 6.67
C GLU A 337 19.35 7.11 5.73
N ASN A 338 18.77 6.72 4.60
CA ASN A 338 19.42 6.00 3.51
C ASN A 338 18.85 6.43 2.14
N VAL A 339 19.63 6.21 1.07
CA VAL A 339 19.24 6.67 -0.29
C VAL A 339 18.01 5.96 -0.88
N SER A 340 17.70 4.72 -0.45
CA SER A 340 16.46 4.02 -0.86
C SER A 340 15.21 4.67 -0.27
N LEU A 341 15.27 5.08 1.00
CA LEU A 341 14.20 5.83 1.63
C LEU A 341 14.01 7.20 0.95
N THR A 342 15.11 7.91 0.68
CA THR A 342 15.05 9.19 -0.06
C THR A 342 14.41 9.02 -1.46
N ALA A 343 14.72 7.93 -2.16
CA ALA A 343 14.11 7.60 -3.44
C ALA A 343 12.58 7.33 -3.31
N MET A 344 12.16 6.63 -2.25
CA MET A 344 10.74 6.36 -1.96
C MET A 344 9.97 7.66 -1.66
N HIS A 345 10.52 8.57 -0.85
CA HIS A 345 9.93 9.91 -0.67
C HIS A 345 9.82 10.67 -1.98
N THR A 346 10.81 10.53 -2.87
CA THR A 346 10.84 11.23 -4.16
C THR A 346 9.68 10.80 -5.06
N ILE A 347 9.38 9.50 -5.16
CA ILE A 347 8.30 9.04 -6.04
C ILE A 347 6.92 9.50 -5.58
N TRP A 348 6.63 9.47 -4.27
CA TRP A 348 5.34 9.93 -3.75
C TRP A 348 5.16 11.45 -3.85
N ALA A 349 6.23 12.23 -3.69
CA ALA A 349 6.20 13.67 -3.94
C ALA A 349 5.96 14.00 -5.43
N ARG A 350 6.59 13.25 -6.35
CA ARG A 350 6.33 13.37 -7.79
C ARG A 350 4.90 12.97 -8.13
N ASN A 351 4.38 11.93 -7.48
CA ASN A 351 3.05 11.41 -7.72
C ASN A 351 1.95 12.43 -7.41
N HIS A 352 2.11 13.18 -6.32
CA HIS A 352 1.25 14.34 -6.05
C HIS A 352 1.28 15.36 -7.19
N ASN A 353 2.47 15.73 -7.69
CA ASN A 353 2.60 16.70 -8.78
C ASN A 353 2.00 16.19 -10.11
N PHE A 354 2.11 14.88 -10.38
CA PHE A 354 1.41 14.23 -11.49
C PHE A 354 -0.11 14.40 -11.38
N HIS A 355 -0.69 14.22 -10.20
CA HIS A 355 -2.12 14.43 -9.98
C HIS A 355 -2.54 15.89 -10.10
N VAL A 356 -1.72 16.83 -9.64
CA VAL A 356 -1.96 18.28 -9.85
C VAL A 356 -2.05 18.58 -11.36
N GLU A 357 -1.08 18.11 -12.14
CA GLU A 357 -1.05 18.33 -13.60
C GLU A 357 -2.23 17.66 -14.30
N THR A 358 -2.61 16.45 -13.87
CA THR A 358 -3.75 15.71 -14.40
C THR A 358 -5.07 16.43 -14.13
N LEU A 359 -5.26 16.94 -12.90
CA LEU A 359 -6.44 17.72 -12.52
C LEU A 359 -6.54 19.02 -13.33
N GLU A 360 -5.43 19.74 -13.49
CA GLU A 360 -5.39 20.98 -14.27
C GLU A 360 -5.70 20.71 -15.76
N ALA A 361 -5.11 19.65 -16.33
CA ALA A 361 -5.34 19.24 -17.71
C ALA A 361 -6.80 18.80 -17.95
N ALA A 362 -7.41 18.11 -16.98
CA ALA A 362 -8.82 17.72 -17.02
C ALA A 362 -9.78 18.92 -16.84
N GLY A 363 -9.28 20.09 -16.42
CA GLY A 363 -10.06 21.31 -16.26
C GLY A 363 -10.67 21.48 -14.87
N PHE A 364 -10.04 20.93 -13.82
CA PHE A 364 -10.43 21.18 -12.43
C PHE A 364 -10.32 22.68 -12.10
N ALA A 365 -11.47 23.37 -12.09
CA ALA A 365 -11.52 24.79 -11.77
C ALA A 365 -11.53 25.04 -10.26
N GLY A 366 -10.42 25.52 -9.68
CA GLY A 366 -10.30 25.84 -8.24
C GLY A 366 -9.21 26.87 -7.94
N SER A 367 -9.06 27.24 -6.66
CA SER A 367 -7.84 27.90 -6.18
C SER A 367 -6.67 26.90 -6.16
N PRO A 368 -5.40 27.36 -6.11
CA PRO A 368 -4.26 26.46 -5.92
C PRO A 368 -4.41 25.53 -4.71
N GLU A 369 -5.04 26.02 -3.64
CA GLU A 369 -5.39 25.21 -2.47
C GLU A 369 -6.36 24.08 -2.81
N ALA A 370 -7.41 24.36 -3.58
CA ALA A 370 -8.38 23.34 -3.95
C ALA A 370 -7.78 22.27 -4.86
N VAL A 371 -6.84 22.65 -5.73
CA VAL A 371 -6.09 21.71 -6.58
C VAL A 371 -5.14 20.86 -5.72
N PHE A 372 -4.40 21.48 -4.80
CA PHE A 372 -3.52 20.76 -3.87
C PHE A 372 -4.28 19.70 -3.07
N GLU A 373 -5.41 20.09 -2.46
CA GLU A 373 -6.21 19.18 -1.64
C GLU A 373 -6.84 18.05 -2.47
N ALA A 374 -7.34 18.33 -3.69
CA ALA A 374 -7.85 17.29 -4.57
C ALA A 374 -6.74 16.30 -4.99
N ALA A 375 -5.55 16.80 -5.36
CA ALA A 375 -4.41 15.96 -5.72
C ALA A 375 -3.90 15.13 -4.52
N LYS A 376 -3.90 15.73 -3.32
CA LYS A 376 -3.55 15.07 -2.07
C LYS A 376 -4.50 13.93 -1.74
N MET A 377 -5.81 14.12 -1.89
CA MET A 377 -6.78 13.04 -1.63
C MET A 377 -6.58 11.84 -2.57
N ILE A 378 -6.31 12.08 -3.85
CA ILE A 378 -6.04 11.00 -4.83
C ILE A 378 -4.72 10.29 -4.47
N ASN A 379 -3.66 11.04 -4.17
CA ASN A 379 -2.36 10.48 -3.80
C ASN A 379 -2.42 9.67 -2.49
N GLU A 380 -3.17 10.16 -1.49
CA GLU A 380 -3.47 9.43 -0.25
C GLU A 380 -4.21 8.13 -0.54
N ALA A 381 -5.22 8.16 -1.42
CA ALA A 381 -5.97 6.96 -1.77
C ALA A 381 -5.06 5.90 -2.41
N GLU A 382 -4.26 6.26 -3.42
CA GLU A 382 -3.36 5.28 -4.08
C GLU A 382 -2.38 4.69 -3.06
N TYR A 383 -1.89 5.51 -2.12
CA TYR A 383 -1.04 5.03 -1.04
C TYR A 383 -1.75 4.06 -0.09
N GLN A 384 -2.98 4.37 0.33
CA GLN A 384 -3.78 3.47 1.17
C GLN A 384 -3.99 2.13 0.48
N ARG A 385 -4.36 2.14 -0.80
CA ARG A 385 -4.55 0.94 -1.62
C ARG A 385 -3.27 0.11 -1.69
N VAL A 386 -2.12 0.72 -1.99
CA VAL A 386 -0.81 0.02 -1.97
C VAL A 386 -0.51 -0.59 -0.60
N VAL A 387 -0.81 0.12 0.49
CA VAL A 387 -0.56 -0.35 1.86
C VAL A 387 -1.40 -1.59 2.20
N PHE A 388 -2.71 -1.55 1.95
CA PHE A 388 -3.63 -2.59 2.42
C PHE A 388 -3.79 -3.76 1.43
N ASP A 389 -3.63 -3.51 0.14
CA ASP A 389 -3.88 -4.52 -0.89
C ASP A 389 -2.59 -5.26 -1.29
N GLU A 390 -1.47 -4.54 -1.38
CA GLU A 390 -0.19 -5.11 -1.84
C GLU A 390 0.78 -5.37 -0.67
N PHE A 391 1.02 -4.37 0.18
CA PHE A 391 2.03 -4.47 1.23
C PHE A 391 1.56 -5.36 2.40
N ALA A 392 0.32 -5.21 2.87
CA ALA A 392 -0.22 -6.05 3.92
C ALA A 392 -0.42 -7.51 3.47
N ASP A 393 -0.72 -7.76 2.19
CA ASP A 393 -0.73 -9.12 1.63
C ASP A 393 0.64 -9.78 1.77
N MET A 394 1.69 -9.05 1.38
CA MET A 394 3.06 -9.55 1.48
C MET A 394 3.49 -9.75 2.94
N LEU A 395 3.22 -8.79 3.83
CA LEU A 395 3.70 -8.81 5.21
C LEU A 395 2.98 -9.86 6.09
N ILE A 396 1.64 -9.91 6.02
CA ILE A 396 0.81 -10.69 6.95
C ILE A 396 -0.15 -11.68 6.28
N GLY A 397 -0.09 -11.84 4.95
CA GLY A 397 -1.02 -12.69 4.21
C GLY A 397 -2.41 -12.06 4.04
N GLY A 398 -2.45 -10.73 4.05
CA GLY A 398 -3.65 -9.92 3.87
C GLY A 398 -4.40 -9.66 5.17
N ILE A 399 -5.13 -8.56 5.22
CA ILE A 399 -6.02 -8.26 6.33
C ILE A 399 -7.22 -9.22 6.26
N ARG A 400 -7.55 -9.84 7.40
CA ARG A 400 -8.77 -10.62 7.58
C ARG A 400 -9.88 -9.76 8.16
N GLY A 401 -11.10 -9.94 7.69
CA GLY A 401 -12.28 -9.21 8.16
C GLY A 401 -13.44 -9.40 7.20
N THR A 402 -14.55 -8.70 7.44
CA THR A 402 -15.66 -8.61 6.49
C THR A 402 -15.44 -7.42 5.55
N GLY A 403 -15.77 -7.56 4.26
CA GLY A 403 -15.57 -6.50 3.26
C GLY A 403 -14.22 -6.58 2.54
N SER A 404 -13.99 -5.65 1.60
CA SER A 404 -12.76 -5.61 0.80
C SER A 404 -11.54 -5.36 1.68
N HIS A 405 -10.55 -6.25 1.60
CA HIS A 405 -9.33 -6.20 2.44
C HIS A 405 -9.64 -6.07 3.94
N GLY A 406 -10.73 -6.70 4.39
CA GLY A 406 -11.15 -6.72 5.79
C GLY A 406 -11.78 -5.43 6.31
N HIS A 407 -11.99 -4.41 5.47
CA HIS A 407 -12.65 -3.17 5.86
C HIS A 407 -14.18 -3.29 5.81
N ALA A 408 -14.83 -3.20 6.98
CA ALA A 408 -16.29 -3.26 7.08
C ALA A 408 -16.97 -1.88 6.97
N GLY A 409 -16.20 -0.79 6.97
CA GLY A 409 -16.68 0.60 6.97
C GLY A 409 -16.11 1.42 8.14
N TYR A 410 -16.20 2.75 8.03
CA TYR A 410 -15.78 3.65 9.11
C TYR A 410 -16.49 3.38 10.45
N ASN A 411 -15.69 3.20 11.50
CA ASN A 411 -16.10 2.98 12.88
C ASN A 411 -15.67 4.16 13.78
N PRO A 412 -16.59 5.07 14.18
CA PRO A 412 -16.24 6.24 14.99
C PRO A 412 -15.83 5.88 16.44
N GLU A 413 -16.04 4.64 16.88
CA GLU A 413 -15.59 4.18 18.20
C GLU A 413 -14.17 3.57 18.15
N ALA A 414 -13.61 3.38 16.95
CA ALA A 414 -12.23 2.94 16.73
C ALA A 414 -11.20 4.05 17.01
N GLU A 415 -9.94 3.66 17.20
CA GLU A 415 -8.82 4.57 17.44
C GLU A 415 -7.62 4.23 16.58
N ALA A 416 -7.17 5.17 15.75
CA ALA A 416 -6.00 5.00 14.89
C ALA A 416 -4.65 5.07 15.64
N SER A 417 -4.63 5.52 16.90
CA SER A 417 -3.40 5.72 17.68
C SER A 417 -2.47 4.49 17.66
N ILE A 418 -1.18 4.73 17.45
CA ILE A 418 -0.17 3.65 17.40
C ILE A 418 0.14 3.12 18.79
N SER A 419 0.24 1.80 18.93
CA SER A 419 0.63 1.15 20.18
C SER A 419 2.15 1.12 20.37
N HIS A 420 2.61 1.12 21.63
CA HIS A 420 4.04 0.91 21.91
C HIS A 420 4.53 -0.47 21.44
N GLU A 421 3.69 -1.49 21.50
CA GLU A 421 3.99 -2.84 21.01
C GLU A 421 4.32 -2.82 19.52
N PHE A 422 3.50 -2.13 18.73
CA PHE A 422 3.71 -1.91 17.29
C PHE A 422 5.02 -1.14 17.03
N ALA A 423 5.13 0.10 17.50
CA ALA A 423 6.23 1.02 17.15
C ALA A 423 7.60 0.63 17.73
N ALA A 424 7.63 0.09 18.95
CA ALA A 424 8.89 -0.19 19.65
C ALA A 424 9.39 -1.62 19.47
N ALA A 425 8.58 -2.53 18.94
CA ALA A 425 8.96 -3.91 18.71
C ALA A 425 8.44 -4.45 17.37
N VAL A 426 7.13 -4.66 17.22
CA VAL A 426 6.59 -5.51 16.14
C VAL A 426 6.89 -4.96 14.75
N TYR A 427 6.65 -3.68 14.49
CA TYR A 427 6.87 -3.09 13.16
C TYR A 427 8.35 -2.93 12.79
N ARG A 428 9.25 -3.13 13.76
CA ARG A 428 10.70 -3.20 13.55
C ARG A 428 11.17 -4.51 12.94
N VAL A 429 10.23 -5.37 12.53
CA VAL A 429 10.51 -6.56 11.72
C VAL A 429 11.33 -6.22 10.49
N GLY A 430 11.12 -5.05 9.86
CA GLY A 430 11.86 -4.60 8.68
C GLY A 430 13.38 -4.50 8.88
N HIS A 431 13.86 -4.36 10.13
CA HIS A 431 15.30 -4.34 10.42
C HIS A 431 16.00 -5.67 10.12
N SER A 432 15.26 -6.79 10.10
CA SER A 432 15.80 -8.10 9.74
C SER A 432 15.96 -8.28 8.23
N LEU A 433 15.18 -7.57 7.43
CA LEU A 433 15.18 -7.63 5.97
C LEU A 433 16.37 -6.88 5.31
N ILE A 434 17.13 -6.12 6.08
CA ILE A 434 18.17 -5.21 5.58
C ILE A 434 19.38 -6.00 5.07
N GLY A 435 19.76 -5.76 3.80
CA GLY A 435 20.97 -6.33 3.19
C GLY A 435 22.28 -5.63 3.61
N GLN A 436 23.39 -6.34 3.51
CA GLN A 436 24.74 -5.79 3.76
C GLN A 436 25.15 -4.71 2.72
N THR A 437 24.55 -4.77 1.54
CA THR A 437 24.75 -3.85 0.40
C THR A 437 23.40 -3.43 -0.15
N LEU A 438 23.39 -2.29 -0.85
CA LEU A 438 22.29 -1.80 -1.65
C LEU A 438 22.68 -1.92 -3.13
N THR A 439 21.88 -2.64 -3.91
CA THR A 439 22.07 -2.77 -5.36
C THR A 439 21.54 -1.53 -6.05
N ILE A 440 22.36 -0.95 -6.93
CA ILE A 440 22.05 0.25 -7.72
C ILE A 440 22.11 -0.12 -9.20
N LEU A 441 21.11 0.32 -9.96
CA LEU A 441 21.07 0.19 -11.41
C LEU A 441 21.92 1.28 -12.07
N ASN A 442 22.83 0.88 -12.96
CA ASN A 442 23.63 1.80 -13.75
C ASN A 442 22.88 2.21 -15.03
N PRO A 443 23.24 3.34 -15.66
CA PRO A 443 22.61 3.79 -16.91
C PRO A 443 22.74 2.81 -18.09
N ASP A 444 23.68 1.87 -18.04
CA ASP A 444 23.86 0.84 -19.08
C ASP A 444 23.02 -0.43 -18.82
N GLY A 445 22.13 -0.42 -17.82
CA GLY A 445 21.31 -1.56 -17.42
C GLY A 445 22.01 -2.57 -16.51
N THR A 446 23.32 -2.43 -16.27
CA THR A 446 24.05 -3.29 -15.33
C THR A 446 23.80 -2.86 -13.89
N THR A 447 23.99 -3.75 -12.92
CA THR A 447 23.89 -3.40 -11.50
C THR A 447 25.25 -3.27 -10.83
N ARG A 448 25.31 -2.52 -9.72
CA ARG A 448 26.47 -2.47 -8.82
C ARG A 448 26.01 -2.48 -7.37
N ASP A 449 26.77 -3.15 -6.52
CA ASP A 449 26.52 -3.15 -5.09
C ASP A 449 27.26 -2.01 -4.39
N VAL A 450 26.53 -1.25 -3.59
CA VAL A 450 27.04 -0.20 -2.70
C VAL A 450 27.01 -0.73 -1.27
N PRO A 451 28.11 -0.69 -0.50
CA PRO A 451 28.06 -1.00 0.93
C PRO A 451 26.99 -0.15 1.62
N LEU A 452 26.12 -0.76 2.43
CA LEU A 452 25.03 -0.02 3.07
C LEU A 452 25.55 1.14 3.94
N PHE A 453 26.73 0.96 4.56
CA PHE A 453 27.46 2.01 5.27
C PHE A 453 27.64 3.30 4.43
N ASP A 454 27.89 3.16 3.13
CA ASP A 454 28.06 4.28 2.20
C ASP A 454 26.75 4.85 1.67
N ALA A 455 25.66 4.10 1.77
CA ALA A 455 24.31 4.53 1.43
C ALA A 455 23.59 5.28 2.56
N PHE A 456 24.03 5.12 3.82
CA PHE A 456 23.49 5.87 4.95
C PHE A 456 23.89 7.35 4.92
N LEU A 457 22.95 8.24 5.26
CA LEU A 457 23.16 9.69 5.43
C LEU A 457 23.96 10.29 4.27
N ASN A 458 23.64 9.94 3.03
CA ASN A 458 24.47 10.30 1.88
C ASN A 458 23.66 11.01 0.79
N PRO A 459 23.26 12.28 1.01
CA PRO A 459 22.55 13.03 -0.02
C PRO A 459 23.47 13.38 -1.20
N THR A 460 24.76 13.66 -0.98
CA THR A 460 25.70 14.06 -2.04
C THR A 460 27.16 13.81 -1.69
N ASN A 461 28.02 13.74 -2.71
CA ASN A 461 29.47 13.77 -2.58
C ASN A 461 30.13 15.07 -3.07
N ASP A 462 29.35 16.14 -3.34
CA ASP A 462 29.91 17.44 -3.76
C ASP A 462 30.91 17.96 -2.70
N PRO A 463 32.16 18.26 -3.07
CA PRO A 463 33.15 18.82 -2.14
C PRO A 463 32.68 20.09 -1.40
N GLY A 464 31.81 20.89 -2.00
CA GLY A 464 31.22 22.09 -1.42
C GLY A 464 30.27 21.82 -0.24
N ALA A 465 29.67 20.64 -0.18
CA ALA A 465 28.79 20.23 0.92
C ALA A 465 29.57 19.89 2.20
N PHE A 466 30.89 19.63 2.09
CA PHE A 466 31.78 19.25 3.19
C PHE A 466 32.74 20.39 3.56
N ALA A 467 32.21 21.46 4.16
CA ALA A 467 33.03 22.63 4.54
C ALA A 467 33.89 22.40 5.81
N GLY A 468 33.65 21.33 6.56
CA GLY A 468 34.35 20.97 7.80
C GLY A 468 35.47 19.93 7.61
N PRO A 469 36.34 19.73 8.62
CA PRO A 469 37.36 18.70 8.57
C PRO A 469 36.72 17.30 8.61
N LEU A 470 37.02 16.49 7.59
CA LEU A 470 36.58 15.09 7.52
C LEU A 470 37.43 14.19 8.45
N PRO A 471 36.84 13.17 9.09
CA PRO A 471 37.59 12.23 9.90
C PRO A 471 38.54 11.38 9.05
N ARG A 472 39.63 10.90 9.67
CA ARG A 472 40.66 10.13 8.96
C ARG A 472 40.05 8.86 8.36
N GLY A 473 40.16 8.71 7.04
CA GLY A 473 39.68 7.53 6.31
C GLY A 473 38.28 7.69 5.72
N TYR A 474 37.55 8.76 6.05
CA TYR A 474 36.30 9.08 5.39
C TYR A 474 36.56 9.69 4.02
N VAL A 475 35.98 9.07 2.99
CA VAL A 475 36.03 9.53 1.60
C VAL A 475 34.58 9.64 1.14
N PRO A 476 34.08 10.85 0.82
CA PRO A 476 32.73 11.03 0.29
C PRO A 476 32.50 10.12 -0.93
N GLN A 477 31.49 9.27 -0.84
CA GLN A 477 31.05 8.37 -1.92
C GLN A 477 29.83 8.97 -2.62
N PRO A 478 29.61 8.74 -3.93
CA PRO A 478 28.42 9.21 -4.65
C PRO A 478 27.13 8.97 -3.84
N GLY A 479 26.38 10.04 -3.59
CA GLY A 479 25.14 10.02 -2.82
C GLY A 479 23.91 10.03 -3.72
N PHE A 480 22.74 10.26 -3.12
CA PHE A 480 21.47 10.32 -3.84
C PHE A 480 21.48 11.30 -5.03
N GLU A 481 22.08 12.49 -4.86
CA GLU A 481 22.23 13.51 -5.91
C GLU A 481 22.98 12.99 -7.15
N GLN A 482 23.92 12.05 -6.98
CA GLN A 482 24.68 11.47 -8.09
C GLN A 482 24.06 10.18 -8.64
N ILE A 483 23.19 9.53 -7.87
CA ILE A 483 22.61 8.22 -8.23
C ILE A 483 21.24 8.42 -8.90
N GLY A 484 20.35 9.20 -8.28
CA GLY A 484 18.98 9.42 -8.78
C GLY A 484 17.97 8.37 -8.32
N ALA A 485 16.68 8.71 -8.38
CA ALA A 485 15.61 7.87 -7.82
C ALA A 485 15.41 6.58 -8.63
N GLY A 486 15.35 6.67 -9.97
CA GLY A 486 15.14 5.51 -10.84
C GLY A 486 16.26 4.47 -10.72
N ALA A 487 17.51 4.92 -10.62
CA ALA A 487 18.66 4.03 -10.45
C ALA A 487 18.63 3.28 -9.10
N VAL A 488 18.20 3.93 -8.02
CA VAL A 488 18.05 3.28 -6.71
C VAL A 488 16.89 2.28 -6.76
N LEU A 489 15.69 2.73 -7.17
CA LEU A 489 14.49 1.90 -7.16
C LEU A 489 14.60 0.67 -8.07
N GLY A 490 15.10 0.85 -9.30
CA GLY A 490 15.30 -0.25 -10.24
C GLY A 490 16.31 -1.30 -9.73
N GLY A 491 17.31 -0.86 -8.95
CA GLY A 491 18.27 -1.78 -8.33
C GLY A 491 17.68 -2.60 -7.19
N ILE A 492 16.89 -1.97 -6.31
CA ILE A 492 16.35 -2.63 -5.10
C ILE A 492 15.14 -3.52 -5.37
N VAL A 493 14.42 -3.31 -6.48
CA VAL A 493 13.34 -4.22 -6.93
C VAL A 493 13.91 -5.60 -7.31
N GLY A 494 15.08 -5.62 -7.94
CA GLY A 494 15.76 -6.86 -8.32
C GLY A 494 16.60 -7.51 -7.21
N GLN A 495 16.72 -6.87 -6.04
CA GLN A 495 17.55 -7.35 -4.94
C GLN A 495 16.69 -8.04 -3.88
N ALA A 496 16.88 -9.34 -3.67
CA ALA A 496 16.23 -10.07 -2.57
C ALA A 496 16.62 -9.51 -1.19
N ALA A 497 15.65 -9.42 -0.29
CA ALA A 497 15.84 -9.04 1.11
C ALA A 497 16.44 -10.18 1.94
N GLU A 498 17.07 -9.84 3.06
CA GLU A 498 17.41 -10.85 4.09
C GLU A 498 16.12 -11.41 4.72
N GLU A 499 16.19 -12.54 5.42
CA GLU A 499 15.03 -13.21 6.02
C GLU A 499 14.46 -12.45 7.23
N VAL A 500 13.15 -12.63 7.49
CA VAL A 500 12.58 -12.24 8.79
C VAL A 500 12.99 -13.24 9.86
N ASP A 501 14.15 -12.98 10.44
CA ASP A 501 14.68 -13.71 11.58
C ASP A 501 15.49 -12.79 12.52
N PHE A 502 16.11 -13.37 13.54
CA PHE A 502 16.94 -12.64 14.49
C PHE A 502 18.38 -12.43 14.01
N ASN A 503 18.77 -12.93 12.85
CA ASN A 503 20.10 -12.76 12.29
C ASN A 503 20.18 -11.42 11.54
N ILE A 504 21.13 -10.57 11.90
CA ILE A 504 21.18 -9.18 11.40
C ILE A 504 22.55 -8.90 10.81
N VAL A 505 22.56 -8.29 9.62
CA VAL A 505 23.80 -7.94 8.91
C VAL A 505 24.67 -6.98 9.72
N ASP A 506 25.99 -7.13 9.59
CA ASP A 506 26.95 -6.33 10.36
C ASP A 506 26.87 -4.82 10.05
N ALA A 507 26.39 -4.44 8.85
CA ALA A 507 26.17 -3.05 8.47
C ALA A 507 25.27 -2.28 9.46
N VAL A 508 24.27 -2.94 10.06
CA VAL A 508 23.37 -2.33 11.04
C VAL A 508 23.59 -2.85 12.47
N ARG A 509 24.34 -3.95 12.64
CA ARG A 509 24.70 -4.50 13.95
C ARG A 509 25.98 -3.90 14.55
N ASN A 510 26.86 -3.33 13.73
CA ASN A 510 28.14 -2.78 14.20
C ASN A 510 28.41 -1.35 13.74
N ASP A 511 27.92 -0.95 12.57
CA ASP A 511 28.24 0.33 11.94
C ASP A 511 26.97 1.12 11.50
N LEU A 512 25.87 0.93 12.25
CA LEU A 512 24.57 1.55 11.98
C LEU A 512 24.70 3.06 11.75
N VAL A 513 24.20 3.55 10.62
CA VAL A 513 24.10 4.99 10.30
C VAL A 513 25.46 5.70 10.49
N ARG A 514 26.54 5.02 10.07
CA ARG A 514 27.93 5.51 10.12
C ARG A 514 28.51 5.73 11.52
N ILE A 515 27.86 5.23 12.57
CA ILE A 515 28.38 5.24 13.94
C ILE A 515 28.55 3.82 14.46
N ASN A 516 29.38 3.63 15.48
CA ASN A 516 29.47 2.35 16.17
C ASN A 516 28.20 2.14 16.99
N ALA A 517 27.16 1.58 16.37
CA ALA A 517 25.89 1.30 16.98
C ALA A 517 25.35 -0.03 16.46
N ASP A 518 24.54 -0.65 17.31
CA ASP A 518 23.98 -1.97 17.11
C ASP A 518 22.45 -1.86 17.11
N LEU A 519 21.84 -1.98 15.94
CA LEU A 519 20.41 -1.86 15.75
C LEU A 519 19.63 -2.96 16.49
N PHE A 520 20.16 -4.20 16.52
CA PHE A 520 19.59 -5.29 17.29
C PHE A 520 19.54 -4.90 18.77
N ALA A 521 20.68 -4.43 19.31
CA ALA A 521 20.76 -4.03 20.71
C ALA A 521 19.87 -2.81 21.01
N PHE A 522 19.73 -1.87 20.08
CA PHE A 522 18.81 -0.74 20.20
C PHE A 522 17.34 -1.17 20.22
N ASN A 523 16.92 -2.15 19.43
CA ASN A 523 15.55 -2.66 19.45
C ASN A 523 15.23 -3.32 20.80
N VAL A 524 16.13 -4.18 21.29
CA VAL A 524 16.02 -4.79 22.62
C VAL A 524 15.94 -3.73 23.72
N ALA A 525 16.88 -2.76 23.72
CA ALA A 525 16.90 -1.71 24.74
C ALA A 525 15.68 -0.77 24.64
N ARG A 526 15.16 -0.50 23.44
CA ARG A 526 13.98 0.35 23.22
C ARG A 526 12.71 -0.29 23.74
N GLY A 527 12.51 -1.59 23.54
CA GLY A 527 11.38 -2.32 24.15
C GLY A 527 11.40 -2.21 25.68
N ARG A 528 12.58 -2.33 26.30
CA ARG A 528 12.76 -2.15 27.75
C ARG A 528 12.55 -0.70 28.21
N ASP A 529 12.94 0.28 27.40
CA ASP A 529 12.79 1.71 27.68
C ASP A 529 11.32 2.13 27.78
N VAL A 530 10.49 1.64 26.87
CA VAL A 530 9.05 1.93 26.81
C VAL A 530 8.20 0.93 27.60
N GLY A 531 8.86 0.06 28.37
CA GLY A 531 8.22 -0.84 29.34
C GLY A 531 7.39 -1.94 28.72
N LEU A 532 7.80 -2.46 27.56
CA LEU A 532 7.16 -3.65 26.99
C LEU A 532 7.43 -4.89 27.86
N GLY A 533 6.42 -5.74 27.99
CA GLY A 533 6.55 -7.06 28.61
C GLY A 533 7.48 -7.99 27.82
N SER A 534 7.84 -9.12 28.42
CA SER A 534 8.48 -10.20 27.67
C SER A 534 7.51 -10.83 26.67
N LEU A 535 8.02 -11.63 25.72
CA LEU A 535 7.20 -12.36 24.74
C LEU A 535 6.03 -13.10 25.42
N ASN A 536 6.28 -13.78 26.54
CA ASN A 536 5.24 -14.54 27.24
C ASN A 536 4.20 -13.64 27.92
N GLN A 537 4.59 -12.49 28.46
CA GLN A 537 3.66 -11.53 29.06
C GLN A 537 2.75 -10.93 27.98
N VAL A 538 3.34 -10.51 26.87
CA VAL A 538 2.61 -9.95 25.72
C VAL A 538 1.62 -10.96 25.16
N ARG A 539 2.05 -12.21 24.95
CA ARG A 539 1.17 -13.29 24.46
C ARG A 539 -0.01 -13.56 25.41
N MET A 540 0.23 -13.52 26.72
CA MET A 540 -0.81 -13.69 27.73
C MET A 540 -1.82 -12.54 27.72
N ASP A 541 -1.33 -11.31 27.64
CA ASP A 541 -2.17 -10.10 27.65
C ASP A 541 -3.02 -10.03 26.37
N LEU A 542 -2.43 -10.27 25.19
CA LEU A 542 -3.16 -10.33 23.93
C LEU A 542 -4.25 -11.42 23.97
N ALA A 543 -3.92 -12.63 24.42
CA ALA A 543 -4.89 -13.72 24.52
C ALA A 543 -6.04 -13.42 25.50
N GLY A 544 -5.76 -12.61 26.54
CA GLY A 544 -6.73 -12.17 27.56
C GLY A 544 -7.47 -10.87 27.23
N SER A 545 -7.08 -10.17 26.16
CA SER A 545 -7.58 -8.85 25.83
C SER A 545 -9.10 -8.82 25.65
N GLN A 546 -9.71 -7.70 26.06
CA GLN A 546 -11.12 -7.41 25.85
C GLN A 546 -11.34 -6.35 24.75
N ASP A 547 -10.25 -5.80 24.22
CA ASP A 547 -10.31 -4.92 23.05
C ASP A 547 -10.93 -5.69 21.87
N PRO A 548 -11.90 -5.11 21.13
CA PRO A 548 -12.56 -5.80 20.02
C PRO A 548 -11.57 -6.20 18.90
N TYR A 549 -10.68 -5.31 18.48
CA TYR A 549 -9.74 -5.57 17.38
C TYR A 549 -8.70 -6.62 17.77
N VAL A 550 -8.14 -6.52 18.98
CA VAL A 550 -7.20 -7.56 19.47
C VAL A 550 -7.90 -8.91 19.59
N ARG A 551 -9.14 -8.96 20.09
CA ARG A 551 -9.89 -10.22 20.21
C ARG A 551 -10.17 -10.86 18.86
N GLU A 552 -10.54 -10.05 17.88
CA GLU A 552 -10.81 -10.50 16.52
C GLU A 552 -9.54 -11.06 15.85
N ALA A 553 -8.43 -10.32 15.90
CA ALA A 553 -7.13 -10.81 15.44
C ALA A 553 -6.74 -12.13 16.14
N VAL A 554 -6.91 -12.22 17.46
CA VAL A 554 -6.63 -13.44 18.23
C VAL A 554 -7.57 -14.59 17.84
N ASP A 555 -8.83 -14.32 17.51
CA ASP A 555 -9.79 -15.32 17.05
C ASP A 555 -9.41 -15.84 15.64
N PHE A 556 -8.99 -14.98 14.73
CA PHE A 556 -8.44 -15.37 13.42
C PHE A 556 -7.15 -16.17 13.52
N ALA A 557 -6.24 -15.78 14.43
CA ALA A 557 -5.01 -16.53 14.70
C ALA A 557 -5.27 -17.86 15.43
N GLY A 558 -6.42 -17.98 16.08
CA GLY A 558 -6.78 -19.10 16.95
C GLY A 558 -6.16 -18.95 18.34
N ARG A 559 -6.99 -18.65 19.35
CA ARG A 559 -6.58 -18.43 20.77
C ARG A 559 -5.54 -19.40 21.33
N ALA A 560 -5.61 -20.68 20.97
CA ALA A 560 -4.66 -21.69 21.44
C ALA A 560 -3.21 -21.41 20.97
N ASN A 561 -3.07 -20.82 19.77
CA ASN A 561 -1.78 -20.46 19.17
C ASN A 561 -1.12 -19.28 19.87
N LEU A 562 -1.85 -18.49 20.67
CA LEU A 562 -1.33 -17.36 21.46
C LEU A 562 -1.00 -17.73 22.92
N THR A 563 -1.14 -19.00 23.32
CA THR A 563 -0.75 -19.42 24.67
C THR A 563 0.74 -19.15 24.94
N PRO A 564 1.13 -18.65 26.13
CA PRO A 564 2.53 -18.43 26.49
C PRO A 564 3.35 -19.72 26.40
N TYR A 565 4.62 -19.61 26.04
CA TYR A 565 5.51 -20.76 25.92
C TYR A 565 5.84 -21.34 27.30
N ALA A 566 5.49 -22.60 27.52
CA ALA A 566 5.62 -23.24 28.83
C ALA A 566 7.07 -23.61 29.19
N SER A 567 7.92 -23.76 28.19
CA SER A 567 9.32 -24.18 28.31
C SER A 567 10.11 -23.85 27.04
N TRP A 568 11.43 -24.01 27.09
CA TRP A 568 12.27 -23.91 25.90
C TRP A 568 11.95 -25.01 24.88
N GLU A 569 11.59 -26.21 25.33
CA GLU A 569 11.17 -27.32 24.47
C GLU A 569 9.87 -26.98 23.75
N ASP A 570 8.90 -26.37 24.44
CA ASP A 570 7.65 -25.89 23.84
C ASP A 570 7.89 -24.78 22.80
N PHE A 571 8.75 -23.81 23.13
CA PHE A 571 9.16 -22.75 22.19
C PHE A 571 9.87 -23.31 20.94
N GLN A 572 10.73 -24.31 21.14
CA GLN A 572 11.43 -24.99 20.06
C GLN A 572 10.47 -25.75 19.14
N ASP A 573 9.60 -26.59 19.72
CA ASP A 573 8.72 -27.48 18.96
C ASP A 573 7.68 -26.69 18.15
N ARG A 574 7.08 -25.66 18.74
CA ARG A 574 6.05 -24.84 18.08
C ARG A 574 6.59 -24.00 16.94
N ASN A 575 7.84 -23.57 17.04
CA ASN A 575 8.47 -22.70 16.04
C ASN A 575 9.44 -23.45 15.10
N GLY A 576 9.62 -24.76 15.28
CA GLY A 576 10.52 -25.56 14.44
C GLY A 576 11.99 -25.17 14.56
N LEU A 577 12.42 -24.67 15.73
CA LEU A 577 13.79 -24.20 15.94
C LEU A 577 14.78 -25.36 16.07
N SER A 578 15.99 -25.18 15.55
CA SER A 578 17.05 -26.18 15.67
C SER A 578 17.63 -26.27 17.09
N ASP A 579 18.26 -27.39 17.41
CA ASP A 579 18.96 -27.59 18.69
C ASP A 579 20.08 -26.55 18.92
N ALA A 580 20.70 -26.05 17.84
CA ALA A 580 21.72 -25.02 17.92
C ALA A 580 21.11 -23.67 18.30
N VAL A 581 20.01 -23.29 17.63
CA VAL A 581 19.29 -22.04 17.89
C VAL A 581 18.74 -22.03 19.31
N ILE A 582 18.08 -23.09 19.76
CA ILE A 582 17.55 -23.13 21.13
C ILE A 582 18.66 -23.08 22.19
N ALA A 583 19.84 -23.63 21.90
CA ALA A 583 21.00 -23.52 22.78
C ALA A 583 21.52 -22.07 22.87
N GLN A 584 21.52 -21.32 21.75
CA GLN A 584 21.86 -19.89 21.75
C GLN A 584 20.84 -19.09 22.56
N PHE A 585 19.53 -19.35 22.40
CA PHE A 585 18.49 -18.70 23.20
C PHE A 585 18.68 -18.93 24.71
N ARG A 586 18.94 -20.18 25.12
CA ARG A 586 19.25 -20.51 26.52
C ARG A 586 20.49 -19.80 27.05
N GLN A 587 21.48 -19.53 26.18
CA GLN A 587 22.69 -18.79 26.52
C GLN A 587 22.42 -17.29 26.62
N ALA A 588 21.64 -16.72 25.70
CA ALA A 588 21.28 -15.31 25.66
C ALA A 588 20.35 -14.91 26.81
N TYR A 589 19.43 -15.79 27.17
CA TYR A 589 18.43 -15.61 28.21
C TYR A 589 18.57 -16.66 29.32
N PRO A 590 19.61 -16.59 30.18
CA PRO A 590 19.74 -17.49 31.32
C PRO A 590 18.64 -17.23 32.36
N ASP A 591 18.38 -18.23 33.21
CA ASP A 591 17.46 -18.10 34.36
C ASP A 591 17.89 -16.93 35.28
N LEU A 592 16.93 -16.12 35.74
CA LEU A 592 17.16 -15.08 36.74
C LEU A 592 17.03 -15.69 38.14
N VAL A 593 18.03 -15.49 38.99
CA VAL A 593 18.05 -16.00 40.37
C VAL A 593 17.92 -14.86 41.37
N LEU A 594 16.76 -14.78 42.02
CA LEU A 594 16.41 -13.77 43.02
C LEU A 594 16.70 -14.31 44.42
N ARG A 595 17.78 -13.80 45.04
CA ARG A 595 18.21 -14.18 46.40
C ARG A 595 17.85 -13.16 47.46
N GLU A 596 17.92 -11.88 47.11
CA GLU A 596 17.70 -10.79 48.05
C GLU A 596 16.21 -10.48 48.19
N PRO A 597 15.66 -10.38 49.41
CA PRO A 597 14.23 -10.10 49.62
C PRO A 597 13.75 -8.81 48.93
N ALA A 598 14.61 -7.79 48.85
CA ALA A 598 14.28 -6.54 48.17
C ALA A 598 14.20 -6.70 46.65
N ALA A 599 15.08 -7.50 46.04
CA ALA A 599 15.05 -7.80 44.61
C ALA A 599 13.82 -8.66 44.26
N LEU A 600 13.49 -9.64 45.11
CA LEU A 600 12.27 -10.42 44.97
C LEU A 600 11.01 -9.55 45.03
N ALA A 601 10.90 -8.67 46.03
CA ALA A 601 9.75 -7.78 46.15
C ALA A 601 9.64 -6.78 44.98
N ALA A 602 10.78 -6.26 44.49
CA ALA A 602 10.80 -5.40 43.31
C ALA A 602 10.37 -6.16 42.04
N PHE A 603 10.82 -7.40 41.88
CA PHE A 603 10.41 -8.26 40.77
C PHE A 603 8.91 -8.57 40.81
N GLU A 604 8.39 -9.03 41.95
CA GLU A 604 6.97 -9.37 42.11
C GLU A 604 6.06 -8.15 41.90
N ALA A 605 6.53 -6.94 42.24
CA ALA A 605 5.79 -5.71 41.99
C ALA A 605 5.72 -5.34 40.50
N ALA A 606 6.77 -5.63 39.73
CA ALA A 606 6.85 -5.31 38.30
C ALA A 606 6.33 -6.42 37.38
N ASN A 607 6.35 -7.68 37.82
CA ASN A 607 6.00 -8.87 37.04
C ASN A 607 5.18 -9.85 37.90
N PRO A 608 3.97 -9.47 38.34
CA PRO A 608 3.11 -10.30 39.20
C PRO A 608 2.63 -11.60 38.51
N ASP A 609 2.77 -11.64 37.19
CA ASP A 609 2.23 -12.61 36.25
C ASP A 609 3.28 -13.67 35.83
N ILE A 610 4.55 -13.46 36.16
CA ILE A 610 5.63 -14.43 35.90
C ILE A 610 5.78 -15.42 37.07
N ALA A 611 5.78 -16.72 36.73
CA ALA A 611 5.88 -17.79 37.71
C ALA A 611 7.28 -17.90 38.35
N LEU A 612 7.35 -17.77 39.67
CA LEU A 612 8.57 -17.98 40.46
C LEU A 612 8.73 -19.44 40.89
N ARG A 613 9.83 -20.07 40.46
CA ARG A 613 10.17 -21.46 40.82
C ARG A 613 11.13 -21.51 42.02
N ASP A 614 11.00 -22.53 42.86
CA ASP A 614 11.94 -22.73 43.97
C ASP A 614 13.31 -23.17 43.43
N GLY A 615 14.35 -22.45 43.85
CA GLY A 615 15.75 -22.73 43.53
C GLY A 615 16.58 -23.20 44.73
N PRO A 616 17.88 -23.45 44.53
CA PRO A 616 18.81 -23.80 45.60
C PRO A 616 18.88 -22.70 46.67
N ASP A 617 19.15 -23.10 47.91
CA ASP A 617 19.34 -22.19 49.06
C ASP A 617 18.16 -21.24 49.34
N GLY A 618 16.93 -21.60 48.91
CA GLY A 618 15.73 -20.80 49.11
C GLY A 618 15.58 -19.63 48.14
N ALA A 619 16.43 -19.54 47.10
CA ALA A 619 16.29 -18.55 46.04
C ALA A 619 15.01 -18.78 45.21
N LYS A 620 14.48 -17.71 44.61
CA LYS A 620 13.44 -17.80 43.60
C LYS A 620 14.06 -17.70 42.21
N VAL A 621 13.55 -18.49 41.27
CA VAL A 621 14.08 -18.60 39.92
C VAL A 621 12.98 -18.27 38.91
N VAL A 622 13.26 -17.31 38.03
CA VAL A 622 12.49 -17.03 36.82
C VAL A 622 13.18 -17.75 35.67
N LYS A 623 12.41 -18.44 34.83
CA LYS A 623 12.99 -19.19 33.72
C LYS A 623 13.40 -18.26 32.58
N GLY A 624 14.48 -18.63 31.90
CA GLY A 624 14.99 -17.88 30.75
C GLY A 624 13.93 -17.59 29.66
N ILE A 625 13.04 -18.55 29.38
CA ILE A 625 11.97 -18.39 28.39
C ILE A 625 11.01 -17.25 28.73
N ASP A 626 10.78 -16.98 30.01
CA ASP A 626 9.92 -15.89 30.48
C ASP A 626 10.60 -14.51 30.40
N ARG A 627 11.89 -14.47 30.02
CA ARG A 627 12.72 -13.26 29.92
C ARG A 627 12.99 -12.82 28.48
N VAL A 628 12.49 -13.55 27.48
CA VAL A 628 12.74 -13.25 26.06
C VAL A 628 12.08 -11.92 25.70
N ASP A 629 12.85 -10.95 25.22
CA ASP A 629 12.33 -9.65 24.76
C ASP A 629 11.35 -9.86 23.59
N LEU A 630 10.24 -9.12 23.54
CA LEU A 630 9.19 -9.27 22.51
C LEU A 630 9.76 -9.29 21.09
N TRP A 631 10.63 -8.35 20.74
CA TRP A 631 11.17 -8.25 19.38
C TRP A 631 11.98 -9.49 18.96
N VAL A 632 12.89 -9.94 19.83
CA VAL A 632 13.74 -11.12 19.56
C VAL A 632 12.91 -12.40 19.51
N GLY A 633 11.95 -12.51 20.42
CA GLY A 633 11.04 -13.65 20.49
C GLY A 633 10.14 -13.77 19.27
N GLY A 634 9.52 -12.66 18.86
CA GLY A 634 8.61 -12.62 17.70
C GLY A 634 9.32 -12.89 16.37
N LEU A 635 10.55 -12.43 16.19
CA LEU A 635 11.38 -12.78 15.02
C LEU A 635 11.75 -14.28 14.96
N ALA A 636 11.73 -14.98 16.10
CA ALA A 636 11.97 -16.40 16.15
C ALA A 636 10.70 -17.25 16.03
N GLU A 637 9.52 -16.63 15.99
CA GLU A 637 8.28 -17.35 15.77
C GLU A 637 8.18 -17.80 14.31
N ARG A 638 7.65 -19.01 14.10
CA ARG A 638 7.44 -19.53 12.76
C ARG A 638 6.46 -18.63 12.00
N HIS A 639 6.78 -18.30 10.76
CA HIS A 639 5.88 -17.51 9.90
C HIS A 639 4.58 -18.24 9.61
N VAL A 640 3.47 -17.48 9.56
CA VAL A 640 2.11 -18.01 9.40
C VAL A 640 1.29 -17.24 8.39
N ASN A 641 0.14 -17.81 8.01
CA ASN A 641 -0.83 -17.21 7.09
C ASN A 641 -0.26 -16.86 5.72
N ASP A 642 0.80 -17.54 5.30
CA ASP A 642 1.56 -17.15 4.10
C ASP A 642 2.04 -15.68 4.22
N GLY A 643 2.38 -15.20 5.41
CA GLY A 643 3.04 -13.90 5.63
C GLY A 643 4.51 -14.09 6.02
N LEU A 644 5.16 -12.99 6.42
CA LEU A 644 6.57 -12.96 6.81
C LEU A 644 6.79 -12.95 8.33
N VAL A 645 5.74 -13.13 9.12
CA VAL A 645 5.77 -12.99 10.58
C VAL A 645 5.07 -14.13 11.29
N GLY A 646 5.47 -14.43 12.52
CA GLY A 646 4.78 -15.40 13.38
C GLY A 646 3.58 -14.82 14.13
N GLU A 647 2.82 -15.69 14.81
CA GLU A 647 1.51 -15.33 15.39
C GLU A 647 1.48 -14.09 16.27
N THR A 648 2.47 -13.86 17.15
CA THR A 648 2.41 -12.72 18.08
C THR A 648 2.50 -11.40 17.32
N PHE A 649 3.42 -11.34 16.36
CA PHE A 649 3.57 -10.18 15.48
C PHE A 649 2.37 -10.03 14.56
N TRP A 650 1.88 -11.15 13.99
CA TRP A 650 0.69 -11.14 13.14
C TRP A 650 -0.52 -10.52 13.86
N VAL A 651 -0.78 -10.88 15.12
CA VAL A 651 -1.91 -10.30 15.89
C VAL A 651 -1.75 -8.79 16.10
N VAL A 652 -0.56 -8.32 16.46
CA VAL A 652 -0.30 -6.88 16.68
C VAL A 652 -0.33 -6.08 15.38
N LEU A 653 0.13 -6.67 14.27
CA LEU A 653 0.07 -6.03 12.95
C LEU A 653 -1.35 -5.97 12.42
N HIS A 654 -2.06 -7.11 12.46
CA HIS A 654 -3.43 -7.23 11.97
C HIS A 654 -4.36 -6.27 12.72
N GLU A 655 -4.34 -6.26 14.06
CA GLU A 655 -5.20 -5.35 14.85
C GLU A 655 -4.89 -3.87 14.57
N GLN A 656 -3.60 -3.51 14.42
CA GLN A 656 -3.22 -2.13 14.18
C GLN A 656 -3.67 -1.70 12.78
N PHE A 657 -3.42 -2.50 11.76
CA PHE A 657 -3.83 -2.20 10.40
C PHE A 657 -5.35 -2.14 10.24
N ASP A 658 -6.08 -3.02 10.90
CA ASP A 658 -7.54 -3.01 10.92
C ASP A 658 -8.07 -1.69 11.53
N ARG A 659 -7.54 -1.28 12.69
CA ARG A 659 -7.86 0.03 13.28
C ARG A 659 -7.49 1.21 12.38
N LEU A 660 -6.41 1.11 11.60
CA LEU A 660 -6.02 2.19 10.68
C LEU A 660 -7.00 2.37 9.52
N GLN A 661 -7.68 1.29 9.09
CA GLN A 661 -8.76 1.37 8.09
C GLN A 661 -10.05 1.89 8.74
N GLU A 662 -10.56 1.20 9.77
CA GLU A 662 -11.87 1.50 10.33
C GLU A 662 -11.92 2.82 11.12
N ALA A 663 -10.81 3.27 11.71
CA ALA A 663 -10.77 4.56 12.41
C ALA A 663 -10.57 5.75 11.47
N ASP A 664 -10.35 5.54 10.18
CA ASP A 664 -10.11 6.61 9.22
C ASP A 664 -11.37 6.97 8.44
N ARG A 665 -12.00 8.09 8.82
CA ARG A 665 -13.17 8.64 8.10
C ARG A 665 -12.89 8.98 6.63
N PHE A 666 -11.61 9.10 6.28
CA PHE A 666 -11.14 9.45 4.95
C PHE A 666 -10.51 8.26 4.22
N TYR A 667 -10.75 7.03 4.70
CA TYR A 667 -10.31 5.81 4.02
C TYR A 667 -10.88 5.73 2.60
N TYR A 668 -10.05 5.28 1.65
CA TYR A 668 -10.34 5.46 0.23
C TYR A 668 -11.59 4.72 -0.26
N LEU A 669 -11.90 3.53 0.27
CA LEU A 669 -13.05 2.73 -0.15
C LEU A 669 -14.36 3.52 0.05
N ASP A 670 -14.62 3.97 1.27
CA ASP A 670 -15.82 4.73 1.63
C ASP A 670 -15.88 6.12 0.95
N ARG A 671 -14.75 6.59 0.44
CA ARG A 671 -14.60 7.95 -0.08
C ARG A 671 -14.73 8.05 -1.60
N PHE A 672 -14.30 7.02 -2.32
CA PHE A 672 -14.14 7.06 -3.76
C PHE A 672 -14.92 6.00 -4.53
N ASP A 673 -15.57 5.04 -3.88
CA ASP A 673 -16.34 3.95 -4.52
C ASP A 673 -17.39 4.37 -5.58
N ASN A 674 -17.89 5.61 -5.51
CA ASN A 674 -18.88 6.18 -6.41
C ASN A 674 -18.29 7.07 -7.52
N PHE A 675 -16.97 7.22 -7.60
CA PHE A 675 -16.27 7.96 -8.65
C PHE A 675 -16.03 7.10 -9.89
N ASP A 676 -16.01 7.72 -11.07
CA ASP A 676 -15.85 7.00 -12.33
C ASP A 676 -14.43 6.43 -12.45
N PHE A 677 -13.42 7.12 -11.88
CA PHE A 677 -12.04 6.64 -11.89
C PHE A 677 -11.74 5.49 -10.92
N TYR A 678 -12.68 5.16 -10.02
CA TYR A 678 -12.43 4.21 -8.94
C TYR A 678 -12.07 2.80 -9.45
N GLU A 679 -12.71 2.34 -10.52
CA GLU A 679 -12.42 1.02 -11.12
C GLU A 679 -11.01 0.96 -11.72
N ASP A 680 -10.57 2.03 -12.41
CA ASP A 680 -9.19 2.13 -12.91
C ASP A 680 -8.15 2.20 -11.77
N PHE A 681 -8.58 2.69 -10.61
CA PHE A 681 -7.75 2.91 -9.43
C PHE A 681 -7.58 1.63 -8.57
N VAL A 682 -8.62 0.81 -8.42
CA VAL A 682 -8.58 -0.44 -7.63
C VAL A 682 -8.06 -1.61 -8.46
N ASP A 683 -8.52 -1.77 -9.71
CA ASP A 683 -8.19 -2.95 -10.53
C ASP A 683 -7.13 -2.68 -11.61
N GLY A 684 -6.93 -1.41 -11.98
CA GLY A 684 -6.16 -1.01 -13.14
C GLY A 684 -4.73 -0.54 -12.86
N GLN A 685 -4.30 -0.46 -11.62
CA GLN A 685 -3.02 0.12 -11.26
C GLN A 685 -2.35 -0.71 -10.18
N ASN A 686 -1.07 -1.01 -10.30
CA ASN A 686 -0.24 -1.58 -9.24
C ASN A 686 0.79 -0.55 -8.76
N PHE A 687 1.46 -0.79 -7.62
CA PHE A 687 2.52 0.11 -7.19
C PHE A 687 3.67 0.20 -8.21
N SER A 688 3.87 -0.86 -9.00
CA SER A 688 4.78 -0.84 -10.16
C SER A 688 4.45 0.26 -11.16
N ASP A 689 3.17 0.54 -11.42
CA ASP A 689 2.74 1.56 -12.37
C ASP A 689 2.95 2.97 -11.82
N ILE A 690 2.73 3.16 -10.51
CA ILE A 690 3.07 4.41 -9.82
C ILE A 690 4.58 4.67 -9.89
N VAL A 691 5.42 3.65 -9.67
CA VAL A 691 6.88 3.79 -9.84
C VAL A 691 7.23 4.08 -11.30
N ALA A 692 6.63 3.35 -12.25
CA ALA A 692 6.89 3.51 -13.67
C ALA A 692 6.53 4.91 -14.18
N ARG A 693 5.40 5.51 -13.78
CA ARG A 693 5.00 6.85 -14.24
C ARG A 693 5.79 7.99 -13.59
N ASN A 694 6.41 7.74 -12.44
CA ASN A 694 7.23 8.71 -11.72
C ASN A 694 8.74 8.53 -11.96
N THR A 695 9.09 7.63 -12.89
CA THR A 695 10.46 7.33 -13.35
C THR A 695 10.45 7.00 -14.84
N SER A 696 11.58 6.64 -15.43
CA SER A 696 11.64 5.99 -16.77
C SER A 696 11.96 4.50 -16.67
N LEU A 697 11.72 3.86 -15.52
CA LEU A 697 11.94 2.42 -15.36
C LEU A 697 10.97 1.63 -16.25
N ARG A 698 11.49 0.58 -16.87
CA ARG A 698 10.77 -0.36 -17.75
C ARG A 698 10.82 -1.77 -17.15
N ASN A 699 9.89 -2.63 -17.55
CA ASN A 699 9.83 -4.06 -17.16
C ASN A 699 9.76 -4.26 -15.63
N LEU A 700 9.07 -3.37 -14.91
CA LEU A 700 8.84 -3.57 -13.48
C LEU A 700 7.87 -4.75 -13.29
N PRO A 701 8.13 -5.66 -12.33
CA PRO A 701 7.20 -6.73 -12.03
C PRO A 701 5.92 -6.16 -11.43
N GLU A 702 4.79 -6.73 -11.82
CA GLU A 702 3.45 -6.39 -11.32
C GLU A 702 3.40 -6.47 -9.78
N HIS A 703 3.88 -7.57 -9.22
CA HIS A 703 4.06 -7.74 -7.78
C HIS A 703 5.41 -7.17 -7.33
N ILE A 704 5.53 -5.83 -7.32
CA ILE A 704 6.80 -5.12 -7.14
C ILE A 704 7.52 -5.40 -5.80
N PHE A 705 6.82 -5.94 -4.79
CA PHE A 705 7.41 -6.34 -3.51
C PHE A 705 8.11 -7.71 -3.54
N ARG A 706 7.97 -8.47 -4.63
CA ARG A 706 8.62 -9.76 -4.83
C ARG A 706 9.77 -9.62 -5.83
N SER A 707 10.81 -10.42 -5.61
CA SER A 707 11.90 -10.58 -6.56
C SER A 707 11.36 -11.33 -7.78
N ALA A 708 11.63 -10.83 -8.99
CA ALA A 708 11.15 -11.46 -10.22
C ALA A 708 11.98 -12.71 -10.60
N ASP A 709 11.29 -13.75 -11.09
CA ASP A 709 11.88 -14.98 -11.65
C ASP A 709 12.10 -14.91 -13.19
N GLY A 710 11.93 -13.73 -13.82
CA GLY A 710 11.85 -13.56 -15.28
C GLY A 710 13.14 -13.19 -16.02
N GLU A 711 13.18 -13.47 -17.34
CA GLU A 711 14.34 -13.25 -18.25
C GLU A 711 14.55 -11.80 -18.72
N ASP A 712 13.63 -10.86 -18.43
CA ASP A 712 13.71 -9.47 -18.90
C ASP A 712 14.33 -8.53 -17.86
N ASP A 713 15.48 -7.94 -18.20
CA ASP A 713 16.23 -7.04 -17.31
C ASP A 713 15.48 -5.69 -17.12
N ILE A 714 15.31 -5.28 -15.86
CA ILE A 714 14.86 -3.93 -15.48
C ILE A 714 15.91 -2.92 -15.95
N HIS A 715 15.48 -1.90 -16.70
CA HIS A 715 16.37 -0.86 -17.21
C HIS A 715 15.69 0.52 -17.22
N ILE A 716 16.51 1.56 -17.35
CA ILE A 716 16.06 2.95 -17.51
C ILE A 716 15.86 3.21 -19.01
N GLY A 717 14.67 3.62 -19.42
CA GLY A 717 14.37 3.99 -20.81
C GLY A 717 15.17 5.22 -21.29
N ALA A 718 15.51 5.29 -22.58
CA ALA A 718 16.25 6.43 -23.11
C ALA A 718 15.33 7.66 -23.31
N PRO A 719 15.88 8.90 -23.24
CA PRO A 719 15.08 10.10 -23.49
C PRO A 719 14.49 10.09 -24.91
N GLY A 720 13.16 10.04 -24.99
CA GLY A 720 12.41 9.99 -26.26
C GLY A 720 12.05 8.57 -26.74
N ASP A 721 12.34 7.53 -25.97
CA ASP A 721 11.67 6.25 -26.13
C ASP A 721 10.18 6.44 -25.78
N GLY A 722 9.28 6.00 -26.67
CA GLY A 722 7.83 6.00 -26.43
C GLY A 722 7.45 5.17 -25.20
N ASP A 723 6.17 5.20 -24.83
CA ASP A 723 5.56 4.60 -23.62
C ASP A 723 6.32 3.38 -23.06
N PRO A 724 6.58 3.31 -21.73
CA PRO A 724 7.13 2.13 -21.07
C PRO A 724 6.55 0.77 -21.42
N TYR A 725 5.32 0.77 -21.91
CA TYR A 725 4.59 -0.42 -22.35
C TYR A 725 4.25 -0.36 -23.84
N ALA A 726 4.93 0.45 -24.65
CA ALA A 726 4.79 0.45 -26.10
C ALA A 726 5.16 -0.93 -26.67
N GLY A 727 4.14 -1.78 -26.84
CA GLY A 727 4.27 -3.15 -27.33
C GLY A 727 4.18 -4.26 -26.26
N GLN A 728 3.92 -3.94 -24.99
CA GLN A 728 3.38 -4.91 -24.05
C GLN A 728 1.86 -4.75 -23.99
N PRO A 729 1.06 -5.82 -24.06
CA PRO A 729 -0.39 -5.71 -23.90
C PRO A 729 -0.69 -5.25 -22.48
N GLN A 730 -0.87 -3.94 -22.29
CA GLN A 730 -1.48 -3.38 -21.10
C GLN A 730 -2.88 -4.00 -20.98
N MET A 731 -3.17 -4.72 -19.88
CA MET A 731 -4.49 -5.31 -19.63
C MET A 731 -5.57 -4.27 -19.28
N HIS A 732 -5.60 -3.11 -19.94
CA HIS A 732 -6.71 -2.14 -19.87
C HIS A 732 -7.80 -2.45 -20.92
N HIS A 733 -8.04 -3.72 -21.24
CA HIS A 733 -9.06 -4.10 -22.22
C HIS A 733 -10.44 -4.33 -21.60
N ARG A 734 -10.53 -4.45 -20.27
CA ARG A 734 -11.77 -4.77 -19.55
C ARG A 734 -12.87 -3.74 -19.84
N GLY A 735 -12.59 -2.44 -19.68
CA GLY A 735 -13.56 -1.38 -19.92
C GLY A 735 -13.97 -1.16 -21.39
N HIS A 736 -13.25 -1.73 -22.36
CA HIS A 736 -13.56 -1.55 -23.79
C HIS A 736 -14.49 -2.62 -24.37
N PHE A 737 -14.60 -3.77 -23.71
CA PHE A 737 -15.36 -4.89 -24.25
C PHE A 737 -16.35 -5.46 -23.23
N GLY A 738 -16.36 -5.03 -21.97
CA GLY A 738 -17.47 -5.33 -21.08
C GLY A 738 -17.42 -4.54 -19.79
N GLU A 739 -18.29 -4.90 -18.87
CA GLU A 739 -18.30 -4.36 -17.51
C GLU A 739 -17.93 -5.48 -16.55
N VAL A 740 -17.06 -5.22 -15.58
CA VAL A 740 -16.82 -6.11 -14.44
C VAL A 740 -17.63 -5.58 -13.27
N SER A 741 -18.35 -6.45 -12.57
CA SER A 741 -19.09 -6.05 -11.38
C SER A 741 -18.69 -6.85 -10.15
N HIS A 742 -18.22 -6.13 -9.13
CA HIS A 742 -17.94 -6.68 -7.81
C HIS A 742 -19.14 -6.58 -6.86
N LYS A 743 -20.23 -5.93 -7.31
CA LYS A 743 -21.42 -5.69 -6.50
C LYS A 743 -22.42 -6.83 -6.68
N VAL A 744 -22.66 -7.57 -5.59
CA VAL A 744 -23.69 -8.62 -5.47
C VAL A 744 -25.07 -8.17 -6.00
N HIS A 745 -25.44 -6.91 -5.73
CA HIS A 745 -26.74 -6.35 -6.11
C HIS A 745 -26.72 -5.53 -7.42
N SER A 746 -25.66 -5.66 -8.24
CA SER A 746 -25.71 -5.17 -9.61
C SER A 746 -26.51 -6.12 -10.50
N ALA A 747 -26.95 -5.66 -11.67
CA ALA A 747 -27.61 -6.54 -12.63
C ALA A 747 -26.75 -7.76 -13.00
N ALA A 748 -25.42 -7.61 -13.09
CA ALA A 748 -24.49 -8.69 -13.39
C ALA A 748 -24.31 -9.65 -12.19
N GLY A 749 -24.16 -9.11 -10.98
CA GLY A 749 -24.04 -9.90 -9.77
C GLY A 749 -25.30 -10.70 -9.47
N GLU A 750 -26.47 -10.08 -9.61
CA GLU A 750 -27.75 -10.76 -9.41
C GLU A 750 -27.96 -11.92 -10.40
N VAL A 751 -27.47 -11.79 -11.65
CA VAL A 751 -27.50 -12.87 -12.66
C VAL A 751 -26.54 -13.99 -12.28
N HIS A 752 -25.32 -13.65 -11.87
CA HIS A 752 -24.30 -14.62 -11.49
C HIS A 752 -24.77 -15.49 -10.30
N LEU A 753 -25.41 -14.87 -9.30
CA LEU A 753 -26.01 -15.61 -8.17
C LEU A 753 -27.11 -16.58 -8.61
N LEU A 754 -27.87 -16.27 -9.68
CA LEU A 754 -28.88 -17.18 -10.20
C LEU A 754 -28.26 -18.34 -10.99
N TYR A 755 -27.15 -18.09 -11.70
CA TYR A 755 -26.37 -19.14 -12.34
C TYR A 755 -25.81 -20.13 -11.32
N ASP A 756 -25.16 -19.62 -10.28
CA ASP A 756 -24.66 -20.44 -9.18
C ASP A 756 -25.80 -21.19 -8.47
N ALA A 757 -26.78 -20.45 -7.92
CA ALA A 757 -27.77 -21.05 -7.03
C ALA A 757 -28.75 -22.01 -7.73
N VAL A 758 -28.92 -21.89 -9.06
CA VAL A 758 -29.85 -22.72 -9.83
C VAL A 758 -29.14 -23.75 -10.71
N LEU A 759 -27.98 -23.42 -11.27
CA LEU A 759 -27.33 -24.23 -12.30
C LEU A 759 -25.99 -24.81 -11.86
N ASP A 760 -25.46 -24.44 -10.69
CA ASP A 760 -24.18 -24.96 -10.15
C ASP A 760 -22.99 -24.70 -11.10
N ARG A 761 -22.98 -23.52 -11.73
CA ARG A 761 -21.92 -23.10 -12.65
C ARG A 761 -21.92 -21.60 -12.85
N ASP A 762 -20.82 -21.10 -13.38
CA ASP A 762 -20.75 -19.75 -13.93
C ASP A 762 -21.70 -19.58 -15.13
N GLY A 763 -22.17 -18.35 -15.28
CA GLY A 763 -22.81 -17.91 -16.51
C GLY A 763 -21.82 -17.96 -17.66
N ASP A 764 -22.19 -18.66 -18.73
CA ASP A 764 -21.47 -18.50 -19.99
C ASP A 764 -21.63 -17.05 -20.47
N VAL A 765 -20.64 -16.53 -21.22
CA VAL A 765 -20.58 -15.11 -21.58
C VAL A 765 -21.88 -14.63 -22.24
N GLY A 766 -22.39 -15.37 -23.23
CA GLY A 766 -23.61 -15.00 -23.95
C GLY A 766 -24.85 -15.01 -23.05
N GLY A 767 -24.96 -16.01 -22.17
CA GLY A 767 -25.99 -16.10 -21.15
C GLY A 767 -25.92 -14.97 -20.12
N GLN A 768 -24.74 -14.72 -19.55
CA GLN A 768 -24.47 -13.65 -18.58
C GLN A 768 -24.81 -12.28 -19.17
N GLN A 769 -24.37 -12.00 -20.40
CA GLN A 769 -24.68 -10.79 -21.15
C GLN A 769 -26.19 -10.62 -21.37
N SER A 770 -26.86 -11.67 -21.87
CA SER A 770 -28.30 -11.62 -22.20
C SER A 770 -29.17 -11.36 -20.98
N TRP A 771 -28.94 -12.08 -19.88
CA TRP A 771 -29.72 -11.94 -18.66
C TRP A 771 -29.42 -10.61 -17.94
N THR A 772 -28.18 -10.16 -17.95
CA THR A 772 -27.81 -8.85 -17.40
C THR A 772 -28.49 -7.72 -18.17
N GLN A 773 -28.55 -7.80 -19.51
CA GLN A 773 -29.26 -6.81 -20.31
C GLN A 773 -30.77 -6.85 -20.05
N ALA A 774 -31.39 -8.04 -19.99
CA ALA A 774 -32.81 -8.17 -19.65
C ALA A 774 -33.12 -7.57 -18.27
N ARG A 775 -32.21 -7.74 -17.30
CA ARG A 775 -32.32 -7.14 -15.97
C ARG A 775 -32.23 -5.61 -16.02
N LYS A 776 -31.26 -5.06 -16.78
CA LYS A 776 -31.12 -3.61 -17.03
C LYS A 776 -32.35 -3.02 -17.72
N ASP A 777 -33.00 -3.77 -18.61
CA ASP A 777 -34.24 -3.39 -19.32
C ASP A 777 -35.51 -3.51 -18.47
N GLY A 778 -35.40 -3.94 -17.21
CA GLY A 778 -36.47 -3.94 -16.22
C GLY A 778 -37.12 -5.28 -15.93
N MET A 779 -36.54 -6.40 -16.37
CA MET A 779 -36.97 -7.73 -15.93
C MET A 779 -36.80 -7.86 -14.41
N SER A 780 -37.79 -8.45 -13.72
CA SER A 780 -37.71 -8.65 -12.28
C SER A 780 -36.85 -9.88 -11.96
N LEU A 781 -36.17 -9.87 -10.81
CA LEU A 781 -35.41 -11.03 -10.33
C LEU A 781 -36.26 -12.29 -10.18
N ARG A 782 -37.53 -12.10 -9.83
CA ARG A 782 -38.48 -13.20 -9.74
C ARG A 782 -38.74 -13.82 -11.12
N ASP A 783 -38.98 -13.01 -12.14
CA ASP A 783 -39.19 -13.51 -13.51
C ASP A 783 -37.93 -14.18 -14.06
N MET A 784 -36.75 -13.68 -13.70
CA MET A 784 -35.46 -14.30 -14.04
C MET A 784 -35.30 -15.65 -13.35
N ALA A 785 -35.48 -15.71 -12.04
CA ALA A 785 -35.43 -16.96 -11.29
C ALA A 785 -36.44 -17.99 -11.83
N GLU A 786 -37.67 -17.57 -12.21
CA GLU A 786 -38.63 -18.42 -12.92
C GLU A 786 -38.06 -18.93 -14.26
N GLY A 787 -37.41 -18.07 -15.04
CA GLY A 787 -36.76 -18.43 -16.31
C GLY A 787 -35.64 -19.45 -16.16
N PHE A 788 -34.76 -19.29 -15.16
CA PHE A 788 -33.71 -20.25 -14.85
C PHE A 788 -34.28 -21.60 -14.41
N LEU A 789 -35.31 -21.59 -13.54
CA LEU A 789 -36.01 -22.79 -13.09
C LEU A 789 -36.74 -23.53 -14.22
N ASP A 790 -37.28 -22.80 -15.20
CA ASP A 790 -38.01 -23.38 -16.34
C ASP A 790 -37.10 -23.87 -17.47
N SER A 791 -35.81 -23.55 -17.42
CA SER A 791 -34.81 -24.06 -18.36
C SER A 791 -34.68 -25.59 -18.26
N GLU A 792 -34.22 -26.24 -19.34
CA GLU A 792 -33.99 -27.69 -19.34
C GLU A 792 -32.97 -28.09 -18.25
N GLU A 793 -31.95 -27.26 -18.05
CA GLU A 793 -30.90 -27.42 -17.04
C GLU A 793 -31.46 -27.25 -15.63
N GLY A 794 -32.13 -26.14 -15.32
CA GLY A 794 -32.72 -25.90 -14.00
C GLY A 794 -33.75 -26.97 -13.57
N ARG A 795 -34.53 -27.50 -14.52
CA ARG A 795 -35.43 -28.64 -14.27
C ARG A 795 -34.68 -29.93 -13.94
N GLY A 796 -33.51 -30.13 -14.54
CA GLY A 796 -32.64 -31.28 -14.29
C GLY A 796 -31.95 -31.23 -12.92
N HIS A 797 -31.56 -30.04 -12.46
CA HIS A 797 -30.79 -29.83 -11.23
C HIS A 797 -31.63 -29.96 -9.95
N HIS A 798 -32.85 -29.42 -9.92
CA HIS A 798 -33.63 -29.35 -8.67
C HIS A 798 -34.79 -30.34 -8.55
N GLY A 799 -34.96 -31.28 -9.48
CA GLY A 799 -35.94 -32.37 -9.33
C GLY A 799 -37.35 -31.88 -8.97
N MET A 800 -37.96 -31.12 -9.89
CA MET A 800 -39.18 -30.32 -9.68
C MET A 800 -40.46 -31.08 -9.29
N ASP A 801 -40.39 -32.40 -9.10
CA ASP A 801 -41.54 -33.30 -8.90
C ASP A 801 -42.19 -33.17 -7.51
N ASP A 802 -41.42 -32.74 -6.49
CA ASP A 802 -41.95 -32.39 -5.16
C ASP A 802 -41.15 -31.25 -4.49
N ASP A 803 -41.80 -30.52 -3.58
CA ASP A 803 -41.23 -29.29 -2.99
C ASP A 803 -40.06 -29.57 -2.05
N ARG A 804 -40.04 -30.75 -1.42
CA ARG A 804 -38.94 -31.15 -0.53
C ARG A 804 -37.68 -31.43 -1.34
N ALA A 805 -37.79 -32.18 -2.44
CA ALA A 805 -36.70 -32.48 -3.35
C ALA A 805 -36.12 -31.21 -3.97
N PHE A 806 -36.98 -30.25 -4.32
CA PHE A 806 -36.61 -28.92 -4.78
C PHE A 806 -35.75 -28.16 -3.75
N VAL A 807 -36.22 -28.05 -2.50
CA VAL A 807 -35.48 -27.38 -1.42
C VAL A 807 -34.16 -28.09 -1.10
N GLU A 808 -34.17 -29.42 -1.02
CA GLU A 808 -32.95 -30.20 -0.78
C GLU A 808 -31.95 -30.04 -1.94
N GLY A 809 -32.43 -29.82 -3.18
CA GLY A 809 -31.60 -29.47 -4.34
C GLY A 809 -30.89 -28.13 -4.18
N LEU A 810 -31.59 -27.09 -3.72
CA LEU A 810 -31.00 -25.77 -3.50
C LEU A 810 -29.92 -25.78 -2.41
N TYR A 811 -30.09 -26.54 -1.33
CA TYR A 811 -29.02 -26.71 -0.33
C TYR A 811 -27.74 -27.31 -0.93
N ARG A 812 -27.88 -28.30 -1.82
CA ARG A 812 -26.72 -28.96 -2.43
C ARG A 812 -26.02 -28.10 -3.45
N ILE A 813 -26.78 -27.37 -4.25
CA ILE A 813 -26.27 -26.53 -5.34
C ILE A 813 -25.77 -25.21 -4.78
N ALA A 814 -26.67 -24.39 -4.23
CA ALA A 814 -26.33 -23.04 -3.77
C ALA A 814 -25.53 -22.99 -2.46
N LEU A 815 -25.39 -24.09 -1.70
CA LEU A 815 -24.67 -24.07 -0.41
C LEU A 815 -23.69 -25.25 -0.25
N GLY A 816 -23.47 -26.02 -1.31
CA GLY A 816 -22.52 -27.14 -1.32
C GLY A 816 -22.77 -28.25 -0.30
N ARG A 817 -23.97 -28.34 0.32
CA ARG A 817 -24.22 -29.27 1.44
C ARG A 817 -25.65 -29.80 1.52
N GLU A 818 -25.88 -30.80 2.36
CA GLU A 818 -27.24 -31.25 2.65
C GLU A 818 -27.96 -30.29 3.60
N GLY A 819 -29.26 -30.08 3.35
CA GLY A 819 -30.12 -29.28 4.20
C GLY A 819 -30.36 -29.96 5.55
N GLU A 820 -30.27 -29.20 6.64
CA GLU A 820 -30.68 -29.70 7.94
C GLU A 820 -32.20 -29.86 8.02
N ALA A 821 -32.68 -30.81 8.84
CA ALA A 821 -34.10 -31.15 8.88
C ALA A 821 -35.02 -29.97 9.22
N GLY A 822 -34.55 -29.01 10.02
CA GLY A 822 -35.28 -27.79 10.37
C GLY A 822 -35.38 -26.81 9.20
N GLY A 823 -34.26 -26.54 8.53
CA GLY A 823 -34.20 -25.64 7.37
C GLY A 823 -35.00 -26.16 6.18
N VAL A 824 -34.90 -27.46 5.88
CA VAL A 824 -35.70 -28.08 4.80
C VAL A 824 -37.20 -27.97 5.10
N ALA A 825 -37.61 -28.20 6.36
CA ALA A 825 -39.02 -28.07 6.75
C ALA A 825 -39.52 -26.62 6.63
N TYR A 826 -38.73 -25.64 7.07
CA TYR A 826 -39.07 -24.22 6.96
C TYR A 826 -39.39 -23.80 5.52
N TRP A 827 -38.51 -24.12 4.57
CA TRP A 827 -38.71 -23.74 3.17
C TRP A 827 -39.83 -24.54 2.50
N THR A 828 -40.00 -25.82 2.83
CA THR A 828 -41.11 -26.64 2.30
C THR A 828 -42.46 -26.10 2.79
N ASP A 829 -42.58 -25.79 4.08
CA ASP A 829 -43.79 -25.20 4.67
C ASP A 829 -44.09 -23.83 4.06
N ALA A 830 -43.06 -23.01 3.77
CA ALA A 830 -43.24 -21.72 3.11
C ALA A 830 -43.83 -21.84 1.70
N ILE A 831 -43.44 -22.86 0.94
CA ILE A 831 -44.03 -23.16 -0.38
C ILE A 831 -45.49 -23.62 -0.22
N GLU A 832 -45.78 -24.49 0.75
CA GLU A 832 -47.15 -24.94 1.05
C GLU A 832 -48.07 -23.76 1.45
N ASP A 833 -47.53 -22.77 2.14
CA ASP A 833 -48.21 -21.54 2.54
C ASP A 833 -48.31 -20.47 1.42
N GLY A 834 -47.78 -20.77 0.22
CA GLY A 834 -47.99 -19.98 -1.00
C GLY A 834 -46.81 -19.13 -1.46
N MET A 835 -45.62 -19.30 -0.88
CA MET A 835 -44.37 -18.74 -1.44
C MET A 835 -44.05 -19.42 -2.77
N SER A 836 -43.60 -18.65 -3.77
CA SER A 836 -43.21 -19.25 -5.05
C SER A 836 -41.82 -19.88 -4.97
N ARG A 837 -41.56 -20.90 -5.80
CA ARG A 837 -40.23 -21.50 -5.92
C ARG A 837 -39.16 -20.48 -6.32
N ALA A 838 -39.51 -19.48 -7.12
CA ALA A 838 -38.61 -18.38 -7.47
C ALA A 838 -38.24 -17.52 -6.26
N ASP A 839 -39.18 -17.23 -5.37
CA ASP A 839 -38.88 -16.49 -4.12
C ASP A 839 -37.97 -17.33 -3.20
N VAL A 840 -38.11 -18.67 -3.20
CA VAL A 840 -37.22 -19.57 -2.46
C VAL A 840 -35.82 -19.58 -3.06
N VAL A 841 -35.66 -19.67 -4.39
CA VAL A 841 -34.35 -19.53 -5.06
C VAL A 841 -33.66 -18.24 -4.64
N LEU A 842 -34.36 -17.10 -4.71
CA LEU A 842 -33.79 -15.82 -4.31
C LEU A 842 -33.39 -15.82 -2.82
N GLY A 843 -34.12 -16.51 -1.96
CA GLY A 843 -33.75 -16.70 -0.56
C GLY A 843 -32.43 -17.46 -0.35
N PHE A 844 -32.11 -18.43 -1.20
CA PHE A 844 -30.85 -19.17 -1.18
C PHE A 844 -29.72 -18.39 -1.87
N ALA A 845 -29.98 -17.88 -3.07
CA ALA A 845 -29.02 -17.13 -3.87
C ALA A 845 -28.43 -15.94 -3.11
N PHE A 846 -29.26 -15.21 -2.37
CA PHE A 846 -28.86 -14.06 -1.55
C PHE A 846 -28.69 -14.41 -0.06
N SER A 847 -28.58 -15.68 0.30
CA SER A 847 -28.29 -16.07 1.68
C SER A 847 -26.86 -15.69 2.05
N GLN A 848 -26.62 -15.33 3.32
CA GLN A 848 -25.27 -15.01 3.79
C GLN A 848 -24.26 -16.13 3.55
N GLU A 849 -24.72 -17.38 3.58
CA GLU A 849 -23.87 -18.54 3.36
C GLU A 849 -23.46 -18.65 1.88
N ASN A 850 -24.40 -18.51 0.93
CA ASN A 850 -24.04 -18.51 -0.50
C ASN A 850 -23.13 -17.32 -0.86
N LEU A 851 -23.42 -16.13 -0.32
CA LEU A 851 -22.59 -14.95 -0.54
C LEU A 851 -21.18 -15.09 0.04
N GLN A 852 -21.01 -15.90 1.09
CA GLN A 852 -19.70 -16.19 1.67
C GLN A 852 -18.91 -17.16 0.79
N ASP A 853 -19.58 -18.15 0.19
CA ASP A 853 -18.97 -19.12 -0.71
C ASP A 853 -18.51 -18.44 -2.02
N LEU A 854 -19.29 -17.49 -2.55
CA LEU A 854 -18.99 -16.74 -3.77
C LEU A 854 -18.10 -15.49 -3.57
N ARG A 855 -17.51 -15.33 -2.37
CA ARG A 855 -16.76 -14.11 -2.02
C ARG A 855 -15.59 -13.87 -2.98
N ILE A 856 -14.83 -14.91 -3.29
CA ILE A 856 -13.62 -14.81 -4.11
C ILE A 856 -13.99 -14.44 -5.55
N GLU A 857 -15.09 -14.99 -6.06
CA GLU A 857 -15.63 -14.71 -7.38
C GLU A 857 -16.06 -13.24 -7.51
N PHE A 858 -16.73 -12.68 -6.50
CA PHE A 858 -17.09 -11.25 -6.48
C PHE A 858 -15.90 -10.33 -6.21
N GLU A 859 -14.86 -10.78 -5.48
CA GLU A 859 -13.58 -10.07 -5.36
C GLU A 859 -12.86 -9.99 -6.71
N HIS A 860 -12.83 -11.07 -7.48
CA HIS A 860 -12.28 -11.07 -8.85
C HIS A 860 -13.17 -10.34 -9.87
N GLY A 861 -14.46 -10.22 -9.57
CA GLY A 861 -15.44 -9.47 -10.33
C GLY A 861 -16.15 -10.32 -11.39
N VAL A 862 -17.47 -10.11 -11.49
CA VAL A 862 -18.32 -10.77 -12.47
C VAL A 862 -18.25 -10.02 -13.79
N PHE A 863 -17.59 -10.59 -14.79
CA PHE A 863 -17.47 -10.01 -16.11
C PHE A 863 -18.76 -10.19 -16.93
N THR A 864 -19.22 -9.09 -17.55
CA THR A 864 -20.33 -9.07 -18.51
C THR A 864 -19.85 -8.43 -19.81
N ALA A 865 -19.75 -9.21 -20.87
CA ALA A 865 -19.36 -8.71 -22.18
C ALA A 865 -20.36 -7.66 -22.71
N ASP A 866 -19.85 -6.70 -23.47
CA ASP A 866 -20.57 -5.73 -24.26
C ASP A 866 -20.91 -6.34 -25.63
N ALA A 867 -22.19 -6.33 -25.99
CA ALA A 867 -22.68 -7.01 -27.19
C ALA A 867 -22.13 -6.36 -28.46
N ASP A 868 -22.09 -5.04 -28.50
CA ASP A 868 -21.59 -4.29 -29.64
C ASP A 868 -20.07 -4.50 -29.81
N ALA A 869 -19.33 -4.57 -28.70
CA ALA A 869 -17.89 -4.87 -28.74
C ALA A 869 -17.61 -6.32 -29.18
N SER A 870 -18.41 -7.27 -28.70
CA SER A 870 -18.30 -8.68 -29.08
C SER A 870 -18.56 -8.87 -30.57
N ASP A 871 -19.59 -8.22 -31.09
CA ASP A 871 -19.92 -8.28 -32.51
C ASP A 871 -18.88 -7.57 -33.37
N ALA A 872 -18.38 -6.42 -32.93
CA ALA A 872 -17.26 -5.75 -33.60
C ALA A 872 -16.02 -6.66 -33.67
N ALA A 873 -15.63 -7.30 -32.57
CA ALA A 873 -14.48 -8.20 -32.55
C ALA A 873 -14.68 -9.44 -33.43
N ARG A 874 -15.88 -10.04 -33.43
CA ARG A 874 -16.20 -11.16 -34.33
C ARG A 874 -16.17 -10.75 -35.79
N LEU A 875 -16.56 -9.51 -36.13
CA LEU A 875 -16.37 -8.96 -37.46
C LEU A 875 -14.88 -8.79 -37.82
N TYR A 876 -14.02 -8.37 -36.89
CA TYR A 876 -12.57 -8.34 -37.10
C TYR A 876 -12.01 -9.73 -37.40
N HIS A 877 -12.38 -10.74 -36.60
CA HIS A 877 -11.93 -12.11 -36.85
C HIS A 877 -12.47 -12.64 -38.17
N GLY A 878 -13.77 -12.57 -38.41
CA GLY A 878 -14.39 -13.07 -39.64
C GLY A 878 -13.88 -12.39 -40.90
N LEU A 879 -13.76 -11.06 -40.92
CA LEU A 879 -13.42 -10.30 -42.14
C LEU A 879 -11.93 -10.02 -42.30
N LEU A 880 -11.15 -9.92 -41.22
CA LEU A 880 -9.73 -9.54 -41.26
C LEU A 880 -8.78 -10.63 -40.78
N ASP A 881 -9.28 -11.70 -40.15
CA ASP A 881 -8.47 -12.79 -39.59
C ASP A 881 -7.41 -12.28 -38.59
N ARG A 882 -7.87 -11.42 -37.67
CA ARG A 882 -7.09 -10.92 -36.53
C ARG A 882 -8.00 -10.33 -35.47
N ALA A 883 -7.48 -10.14 -34.26
CA ALA A 883 -8.14 -9.37 -33.21
C ALA A 883 -8.21 -7.87 -33.56
N PRO A 884 -9.21 -7.14 -33.05
CA PRO A 884 -9.21 -5.67 -33.06
C PRO A 884 -8.10 -5.11 -32.17
N ASP A 885 -7.56 -3.95 -32.53
CA ASP A 885 -6.84 -3.11 -31.58
C ASP A 885 -7.83 -2.31 -30.71
N ALA A 886 -7.39 -1.84 -29.53
CA ALA A 886 -8.27 -1.17 -28.56
C ALA A 886 -8.99 0.06 -29.12
N ARG A 887 -8.30 0.88 -29.96
CA ARG A 887 -8.91 2.08 -30.58
C ARG A 887 -9.94 1.71 -31.63
N GLY A 888 -9.64 0.69 -32.43
CA GLY A 888 -10.54 0.14 -33.43
C GLY A 888 -11.81 -0.37 -32.77
N LEU A 889 -11.66 -1.21 -31.75
CA LEU A 889 -12.78 -1.76 -31.00
C LEU A 889 -13.67 -0.66 -30.42
N ASP A 890 -13.10 0.29 -29.68
CA ASP A 890 -13.83 1.40 -29.07
C ASP A 890 -14.62 2.22 -30.10
N ALA A 891 -14.00 2.53 -31.24
CA ALA A 891 -14.65 3.27 -32.32
C ALA A 891 -15.84 2.51 -32.95
N TRP A 892 -15.72 1.20 -33.11
CA TRP A 892 -16.81 0.37 -33.65
C TRP A 892 -17.94 0.21 -32.63
N THR A 893 -17.61 -0.15 -31.39
CA THR A 893 -18.56 -0.26 -30.28
C THR A 893 -19.34 1.04 -30.11
N GLY A 894 -18.66 2.19 -30.05
CA GLY A 894 -19.31 3.49 -29.93
C GLY A 894 -20.23 3.83 -31.12
N ALA A 895 -19.86 3.45 -32.34
CA ALA A 895 -20.70 3.65 -33.51
C ALA A 895 -21.94 2.74 -33.52
N MET A 896 -21.79 1.49 -33.08
CA MET A 896 -22.88 0.51 -32.97
C MET A 896 -23.89 0.93 -31.88
N LYS A 897 -23.40 1.35 -30.71
CA LYS A 897 -24.21 1.99 -29.65
C LYS A 897 -24.96 3.24 -30.14
N ALA A 898 -24.38 3.98 -31.08
CA ALA A 898 -25.02 5.15 -31.71
C ALA A 898 -26.04 4.78 -32.82
N GLY A 899 -26.31 3.49 -33.05
CA GLY A 899 -27.32 2.98 -33.98
C GLY A 899 -26.78 2.48 -35.32
N LEU A 900 -25.47 2.24 -35.46
CA LEU A 900 -24.90 1.58 -36.64
C LEU A 900 -25.22 0.07 -36.58
N SER A 901 -25.98 -0.45 -37.54
CA SER A 901 -26.26 -1.89 -37.61
C SER A 901 -25.03 -2.71 -38.00
N ASP A 902 -24.95 -3.97 -37.59
CA ASP A 902 -23.87 -4.92 -37.92
C ASP A 902 -23.62 -5.05 -39.42
N ILE A 903 -24.69 -5.03 -40.22
CA ILE A 903 -24.57 -5.08 -41.69
C ILE A 903 -23.82 -3.84 -42.20
N ALA A 904 -24.14 -2.66 -41.68
CA ALA A 904 -23.46 -1.42 -42.05
C ALA A 904 -22.02 -1.36 -41.51
N ALA A 905 -21.74 -1.98 -40.35
CA ALA A 905 -20.39 -2.17 -39.86
C ALA A 905 -19.60 -3.08 -40.80
N ALA A 906 -20.10 -4.27 -41.12
CA ALA A 906 -19.51 -5.21 -42.05
C ALA A 906 -19.27 -4.61 -43.45
N GLU A 907 -20.19 -3.78 -43.97
CA GLU A 907 -19.98 -3.03 -45.21
C GLU A 907 -18.74 -2.14 -45.15
N ARG A 908 -18.52 -1.44 -44.04
CA ARG A 908 -17.35 -0.57 -43.86
C ARG A 908 -16.04 -1.37 -43.69
N PHE A 909 -16.08 -2.55 -43.07
CA PHE A 909 -14.93 -3.47 -43.05
C PHE A 909 -14.56 -3.91 -44.46
N LEU A 910 -15.54 -4.34 -45.27
CA LEU A 910 -15.33 -4.75 -46.67
C LEU A 910 -14.78 -3.60 -47.54
N ASP A 911 -15.16 -2.36 -47.23
CA ASP A 911 -14.67 -1.16 -47.92
C ASP A 911 -13.33 -0.63 -47.41
N SER A 912 -12.81 -1.17 -46.30
CA SER A 912 -11.56 -0.73 -45.69
C SER A 912 -10.36 -0.97 -46.61
N ALA A 913 -9.35 -0.11 -46.48
CA ALA A 913 -8.09 -0.27 -47.20
C ALA A 913 -7.40 -1.60 -46.84
N GLU A 914 -7.54 -2.04 -45.59
CA GLU A 914 -6.98 -3.28 -45.07
C GLU A 914 -7.61 -4.51 -45.70
N TYR A 915 -8.95 -4.61 -45.68
CA TYR A 915 -9.65 -5.73 -46.30
C TYR A 915 -9.32 -5.83 -47.79
N ARG A 916 -9.30 -4.69 -48.50
CA ARG A 916 -8.94 -4.64 -49.93
C ARG A 916 -7.48 -5.02 -50.17
N ALA A 917 -6.56 -4.74 -49.24
CA ALA A 917 -5.17 -5.15 -49.39
C ALA A 917 -5.01 -6.68 -49.25
N ARG A 918 -5.79 -7.31 -48.37
CA ARG A 918 -5.66 -8.74 -48.04
C ARG A 918 -6.54 -9.66 -48.89
N TYR A 919 -7.74 -9.22 -49.23
CA TYR A 919 -8.81 -10.04 -49.81
C TYR A 919 -9.43 -9.46 -51.08
N ALA A 920 -8.78 -8.51 -51.77
CA ALA A 920 -9.34 -7.95 -53.00
C ALA A 920 -9.56 -9.02 -54.08
N ASN A 921 -10.76 -9.00 -54.68
CA ASN A 921 -11.20 -9.82 -55.81
C ASN A 921 -11.49 -11.30 -55.51
N LEU A 922 -11.75 -11.68 -54.26
CA LEU A 922 -12.31 -13.01 -53.97
C LEU A 922 -13.60 -13.24 -54.78
N SER A 923 -13.75 -14.44 -55.35
CA SER A 923 -15.04 -14.87 -55.87
C SER A 923 -16.05 -14.99 -54.72
N ASP A 924 -17.35 -15.06 -55.01
CA ASP A 924 -18.35 -15.24 -53.96
C ASP A 924 -18.15 -16.57 -53.21
N GLU A 925 -17.67 -17.60 -53.91
CA GLU A 925 -17.35 -18.90 -53.33
C GLU A 925 -16.15 -18.81 -52.38
N ASP A 926 -15.04 -18.20 -52.83
CA ASP A 926 -13.84 -18.01 -52.01
C ASP A 926 -14.10 -17.05 -50.83
N PHE A 927 -15.01 -16.08 -50.99
CA PHE A 927 -15.40 -15.15 -49.94
C PHE A 927 -16.15 -15.88 -48.81
N VAL A 928 -17.12 -16.73 -49.15
CA VAL A 928 -17.85 -17.53 -48.16
C VAL A 928 -16.92 -18.52 -47.48
N ASP A 929 -16.06 -19.22 -48.22
CA ASP A 929 -15.12 -20.18 -47.62
C ASP A 929 -14.13 -19.49 -46.67
N CYS A 930 -13.63 -18.30 -47.03
CA CYS A 930 -12.76 -17.51 -46.18
C CYS A 930 -13.45 -17.08 -44.87
N LEU A 931 -14.73 -16.69 -44.90
CA LEU A 931 -15.48 -16.39 -43.68
C LEU A 931 -15.66 -17.62 -42.79
N TYR A 932 -15.88 -18.79 -43.39
CA TYR A 932 -15.97 -20.07 -42.66
C TYR A 932 -14.64 -20.41 -41.98
N GLU A 933 -13.52 -20.27 -42.69
CA GLU A 933 -12.20 -20.49 -42.12
C GLU A 933 -11.92 -19.52 -40.96
N ASN A 934 -12.16 -18.23 -41.18
CA ASN A 934 -11.81 -17.18 -40.22
C ASN A 934 -12.72 -17.19 -38.98
N ALA A 935 -14.04 -17.35 -39.16
CA ALA A 935 -15.01 -17.24 -38.08
C ALA A 935 -15.34 -18.58 -37.41
N LEU A 936 -15.24 -19.70 -38.14
CA LEU A 936 -15.64 -21.03 -37.66
C LEU A 936 -14.46 -22.01 -37.55
N GLY A 937 -13.27 -21.63 -38.01
CA GLY A 937 -12.06 -22.45 -37.94
C GLY A 937 -12.05 -23.65 -38.88
N ARG A 938 -12.90 -23.66 -39.91
CA ARG A 938 -13.07 -24.78 -40.85
C ARG A 938 -13.56 -24.31 -42.20
N HIS A 939 -13.27 -25.05 -43.28
CA HIS A 939 -13.85 -24.77 -44.60
C HIS A 939 -15.37 -24.98 -44.62
N ALA A 940 -16.04 -24.31 -45.55
CA ALA A 940 -17.46 -24.45 -45.80
C ALA A 940 -17.79 -25.84 -46.34
N GLU A 941 -18.73 -26.53 -45.69
CA GLU A 941 -19.29 -27.75 -46.22
C GLU A 941 -20.18 -27.46 -47.44
N GLU A 942 -20.30 -28.45 -48.34
CA GLU A 942 -21.00 -28.31 -49.63
C GLU A 942 -22.44 -27.76 -49.49
N ALA A 943 -23.14 -28.13 -48.42
CA ALA A 943 -24.51 -27.67 -48.14
C ALA A 943 -24.55 -26.21 -47.64
N GLY A 944 -23.65 -25.83 -46.73
CA GLY A 944 -23.54 -24.47 -46.20
C GLY A 944 -23.12 -23.48 -47.28
N LEU A 945 -22.06 -23.81 -48.03
CA LEU A 945 -21.60 -23.04 -49.18
C LEU A 945 -22.72 -22.83 -50.21
N ALA A 946 -23.43 -23.90 -50.59
CA ALA A 946 -24.55 -23.80 -51.53
C ALA A 946 -25.71 -22.93 -51.02
N SER A 947 -25.92 -22.87 -49.70
CA SER A 947 -26.94 -22.03 -49.07
C SER A 947 -26.57 -20.54 -49.17
N TRP A 948 -25.35 -20.18 -48.80
CA TRP A 948 -24.86 -18.80 -48.86
C TRP A 948 -24.71 -18.30 -50.30
N MET A 949 -24.26 -19.16 -51.22
CA MET A 949 -24.22 -18.84 -52.65
C MET A 949 -25.62 -18.54 -53.20
N ARG A 950 -26.63 -19.32 -52.81
CA ARG A 950 -28.02 -19.01 -53.18
C ARG A 950 -28.50 -17.69 -52.59
N ALA A 951 -28.15 -17.38 -51.34
CA ALA A 951 -28.49 -16.10 -50.72
C ALA A 951 -27.90 -14.91 -51.50
N LEU A 952 -26.65 -15.02 -51.96
CA LEU A 952 -26.01 -14.02 -52.81
C LEU A 952 -26.70 -13.91 -54.18
N GLU A 953 -27.04 -15.04 -54.81
CA GLU A 953 -27.80 -15.07 -56.09
C GLU A 953 -29.19 -14.43 -55.95
N ASP A 954 -29.84 -14.61 -54.80
CA ASP A 954 -31.15 -14.04 -54.45
C ASP A 954 -31.07 -12.56 -54.00
N GLY A 955 -29.87 -11.97 -53.97
CA GLY A 955 -29.65 -10.54 -53.79
C GLY A 955 -29.19 -10.10 -52.39
N ALA A 956 -28.77 -11.03 -51.52
CA ALA A 956 -28.09 -10.66 -50.28
C ALA A 956 -26.75 -9.96 -50.58
N SER A 957 -26.39 -8.95 -49.78
CA SER A 957 -25.06 -8.33 -49.89
C SER A 957 -23.99 -9.22 -49.25
N ARG A 958 -22.73 -9.06 -49.66
CA ARG A 958 -21.59 -9.71 -48.99
C ARG A 958 -21.50 -9.35 -47.50
N ALA A 959 -21.93 -8.15 -47.12
CA ALA A 959 -22.01 -7.75 -45.71
C ALA A 959 -23.09 -8.51 -44.93
N ALA A 960 -24.26 -8.75 -45.54
CA ALA A 960 -25.29 -9.58 -44.93
C ALA A 960 -24.84 -11.04 -44.75
N VAL A 961 -24.07 -11.57 -45.69
CA VAL A 961 -23.44 -12.90 -45.58
C VAL A 961 -22.34 -12.91 -44.52
N ALA A 962 -21.50 -11.87 -44.46
CA ALA A 962 -20.47 -11.73 -43.43
C ALA A 962 -21.08 -11.72 -42.01
N VAL A 963 -22.11 -10.91 -41.77
CA VAL A 963 -22.84 -10.90 -40.50
C VAL A 963 -23.46 -12.28 -40.21
N GLY A 964 -24.12 -12.88 -41.20
CA GLY A 964 -24.77 -14.18 -41.03
C GLY A 964 -23.84 -15.35 -40.71
N ILE A 965 -22.54 -15.23 -41.02
CA ILE A 965 -21.52 -16.24 -40.69
C ILE A 965 -20.73 -15.82 -39.44
N ALA A 966 -20.18 -14.61 -39.41
CA ALA A 966 -19.28 -14.14 -38.35
C ALA A 966 -19.98 -13.86 -37.01
N LEU A 967 -21.28 -13.55 -37.03
CA LEU A 967 -22.10 -13.39 -35.81
C LEU A 967 -23.06 -14.58 -35.61
N SER A 968 -22.78 -15.71 -36.25
CA SER A 968 -23.58 -16.92 -36.05
C SER A 968 -23.31 -17.53 -34.68
N PRO A 969 -24.25 -18.30 -34.10
CA PRO A 969 -24.00 -19.04 -32.86
C PRO A 969 -22.79 -19.99 -32.94
N GLU A 970 -22.47 -20.48 -34.15
CA GLU A 970 -21.27 -21.30 -34.34
C GLU A 970 -19.98 -20.47 -34.27
N ALA A 971 -19.98 -19.26 -34.84
CA ALA A 971 -18.85 -18.34 -34.74
C ALA A 971 -18.67 -17.82 -33.33
N GLU A 972 -19.76 -17.50 -32.63
CA GLU A 972 -19.77 -17.16 -31.21
C GLU A 972 -19.07 -18.26 -30.40
N ASN A 973 -19.50 -19.52 -30.52
CA ASN A 973 -18.86 -20.63 -29.81
C ASN A 973 -17.39 -20.86 -30.22
N HIS A 974 -17.04 -20.65 -31.50
CA HIS A 974 -15.67 -20.85 -31.97
C HIS A 974 -14.71 -19.76 -31.47
N LEU A 975 -15.18 -18.52 -31.46
CA LEU A 975 -14.39 -17.34 -31.12
C LEU A 975 -14.46 -16.98 -29.63
N MET A 976 -15.43 -17.53 -28.88
CA MET A 976 -15.61 -17.36 -27.43
C MET A 976 -14.29 -17.47 -26.64
N PRO A 977 -13.44 -18.49 -26.84
CA PRO A 977 -12.19 -18.60 -26.10
C PRO A 977 -11.12 -17.56 -26.47
N ARG A 978 -11.27 -16.87 -27.61
CA ARG A 978 -10.28 -15.91 -28.13
C ARG A 978 -10.67 -14.47 -27.88
N ILE A 979 -11.96 -14.21 -27.77
CA ILE A 979 -12.52 -12.88 -27.67
C ILE A 979 -13.08 -12.67 -26.26
N GLU A 980 -13.88 -13.61 -25.73
CA GLU A 980 -14.66 -13.40 -24.50
C GLU A 980 -14.24 -14.21 -23.26
N GLU A 981 -13.47 -15.31 -23.38
CA GLU A 981 -12.91 -16.05 -22.22
C GLU A 981 -11.39 -15.88 -22.09
N GLY A 982 -10.69 -15.41 -23.14
CA GLY A 982 -9.22 -15.47 -23.25
C GLY A 982 -8.52 -14.14 -23.41
N TRP A 983 -9.00 -13.10 -22.74
CA TRP A 983 -8.69 -11.67 -22.89
C TRP A 983 -7.23 -11.24 -22.96
N HIS A 984 -6.61 -11.56 -24.09
CA HIS A 984 -5.52 -10.85 -24.73
C HIS A 984 -6.08 -10.33 -26.06
N LEU A 985 -6.50 -9.06 -26.09
CA LEU A 985 -6.52 -8.35 -27.37
C LEU A 985 -5.06 -7.98 -27.63
N ALA A 986 -4.49 -8.60 -28.67
CA ALA A 986 -3.06 -8.57 -28.97
C ALA A 986 -2.50 -7.19 -29.32
#